data_AF-A0A934YIE8-F1
#
_entry.id   AF-A0A934YIE8-F1
#
_cell.length_a   1.000
_cell.length_b   1.000
_cell.length_c   1.000
_cell.angle_alpha   90.00
_cell.angle_beta   90.00
_cell.angle_gamma   90.00
#
_symmetry.space_group_name_H-M   'P 1'
#
loop_
_entity.id
_entity.type
_entity.pdbx_description
1 polymer ?
#
loop_
_entity_poly.entity_id
_entity_poly.type
_entity_poly.pdbx_seq_one_letter_code
_entity_poly.pdbx_strand_id
1 'polypeptide(L)'
;MREISIGRRAVPLCLVALAWVFPACSSVPDPGETPPTPTGTTTGTTPPPPPPPDASVDAAPKCGAAGPKCADGAACAAPADCSSGNCAGGTCQPASCTNGVQDGAETGTDCGGACKKCDGEPCVANSDCLSTTCGPDKTCAPPGTKTCGVGLPAKCKNGEPCVADRDCVTDYCRALACGDPPTTVHQDGRRDGGETGVDCGGTALPDKPCRAGERCVNNDDCISKCQAGYCTPADATDGKKNNGETDVDCGGPNAPKCGVGKVCAVKGDCGFDVCTAGVCGVASSTDGVKNGGESDIDCGGTGQTYGGVVVPPAPRCEAAQACAIDGDCTSSVCARGVCVEGPSCRPLHGGVTCGAGEVGQPGVVHESCCKSLPVPGLTMVHQGVTKQVYVDKYEITAGRIRAWVTDLKAQFAGQPNVKAWVEARILTDPLVAAQLNAASREYLPSRHNGQPYDFPSCANHPNYPNCTQDIGLDSQLGPLSYYRGFSTGGTSGCYMGAGGYGHRTYWFDDALSVAFGEVPRPAMKDLLDQKSMNCAPPPLFAAFCAWDGGYMITQQALAEAYGPFTWPWGDDPIPQDPAGWTNYNAGTSGFNAEKAPRYLWPVVGYNTFANDLSPIIASPGRFTTDLSVIKPFAGSNESWMDLGGNMIEWSANTAGAGTYHGWTGASFEGHVYPRSWGGGIHVLDKYGKGGARCMRLR
;
A
#
# COMPACT_ATOMS: atom_id res chain seq x y z
N MET A 1 54.59 -3.24 6.41
CA MET A 1 55.26 -2.11 5.69
C MET A 1 54.42 -1.78 4.46
N ARG A 2 54.26 -0.49 4.15
CA ARG A 2 53.60 0.10 2.93
C ARG A 2 52.08 -0.16 2.80
N GLU A 3 51.23 0.84 3.08
CA GLU A 3 50.71 1.91 2.16
C GLU A 3 49.51 1.39 1.33
N ILE A 4 48.24 1.62 1.69
CA ILE A 4 47.42 2.86 1.77
C ILE A 4 47.18 3.55 0.41
N SER A 5 45.94 3.44 -0.08
CA SER A 5 45.25 4.48 -0.86
C SER A 5 43.74 4.29 -0.78
N ILE A 6 43.01 5.30 -0.31
CA ILE A 6 41.53 5.36 -0.34
C ILE A 6 41.14 6.73 -0.89
N GLY A 7 40.43 6.74 -2.02
CA GLY A 7 39.91 7.97 -2.62
C GLY A 7 38.63 8.43 -1.92
N ARG A 8 38.62 9.66 -1.40
CA ARG A 8 37.40 10.37 -0.97
C ARG A 8 36.87 11.23 -2.13
N ARG A 9 35.55 11.24 -2.35
CA ARG A 9 34.84 12.35 -3.00
C ARG A 9 33.85 12.96 -2.00
N ALA A 10 33.70 14.28 -2.09
CA ALA A 10 33.01 15.09 -1.08
C ALA A 10 31.55 15.38 -1.46
N VAL A 11 30.75 15.66 -0.44
CA VAL A 11 29.41 16.27 -0.53
C VAL A 11 29.50 17.70 0.02
N PRO A 12 28.96 18.73 -0.65
CA PRO A 12 28.94 20.08 -0.10
C PRO A 12 27.73 20.27 0.83
N LEU A 13 28.00 20.73 2.06
CA LEU A 13 26.99 21.28 2.96
C LEU A 13 26.97 22.81 2.75
N CYS A 14 25.80 23.42 2.60
CA CYS A 14 25.68 24.88 2.48
C CYS A 14 24.95 25.46 3.69
N LEU A 15 25.69 26.22 4.51
CA LEU A 15 25.20 27.03 5.63
C LEU A 15 25.08 28.49 5.18
N VAL A 16 23.98 29.16 5.51
CA VAL A 16 23.85 30.64 5.42
C VAL A 16 23.19 31.15 6.70
N ALA A 17 23.64 32.32 7.18
CA ALA A 17 23.44 32.80 8.54
C ALA A 17 22.58 34.09 8.66
N LEU A 18 22.17 34.38 9.89
CA LEU A 18 21.64 35.67 10.40
C LEU A 18 22.73 36.78 10.38
N ALA A 19 22.47 38.10 10.43
CA ALA A 19 21.26 38.96 10.34
C ALA A 19 21.65 40.48 10.35
N TRP A 20 20.64 41.38 10.41
CA TRP A 20 20.65 42.86 10.70
C TRP A 20 20.94 43.82 9.51
N VAL A 21 20.16 44.87 9.21
CA VAL A 21 19.74 46.07 10.03
C VAL A 21 18.39 46.70 9.54
N PHE A 22 17.72 47.48 10.42
CA PHE A 22 16.41 48.19 10.35
C PHE A 22 16.43 49.61 9.69
N PRO A 23 15.40 50.53 9.74
CA PRO A 23 13.99 50.51 10.25
C PRO A 23 12.86 51.19 9.37
N ALA A 24 11.57 50.96 9.72
CA ALA A 24 10.46 51.95 9.95
C ALA A 24 9.07 51.24 9.98
N CYS A 25 8.35 51.17 11.11
CA CYS A 25 7.20 52.03 11.51
C CYS A 25 6.06 52.14 10.45
N SER A 26 4.78 51.79 10.69
CA SER A 26 4.04 51.28 11.88
C SER A 26 2.80 50.46 11.38
N SER A 27 1.77 49.99 12.11
CA SER A 27 1.27 50.20 13.49
C SER A 27 0.48 48.96 14.04
N VAL A 28 -0.34 49.15 15.08
CA VAL A 28 -1.16 48.17 15.87
C VAL A 28 -2.52 48.89 16.18
N PRO A 29 -3.64 48.31 16.74
CA PRO A 29 -3.72 47.06 17.52
C PRO A 29 -4.98 46.14 17.40
N ASP A 30 -4.83 44.99 18.08
CA ASP A 30 -5.81 44.02 18.64
C ASP A 30 -6.55 44.60 19.90
N PRO A 31 -7.33 43.89 20.77
CA PRO A 31 -7.71 42.46 20.83
C PRO A 31 -9.19 42.11 21.22
N GLY A 32 -9.52 40.81 21.21
CA GLY A 32 -10.06 40.12 22.41
C GLY A 32 -11.58 39.87 22.60
N GLU A 33 -11.96 38.59 22.79
CA GLU A 33 -12.62 37.99 23.99
C GLU A 33 -13.44 36.72 23.68
N THR A 34 -13.66 35.86 24.70
CA THR A 34 -14.31 34.52 24.60
C THR A 34 -15.41 34.34 25.68
N PRO A 35 -15.91 33.11 25.96
CA PRO A 35 -17.15 32.49 25.50
C PRO A 35 -18.33 32.65 26.51
N PRO A 36 -19.56 32.08 26.28
CA PRO A 36 -19.83 30.68 26.71
C PRO A 36 -20.96 29.91 25.95
N THR A 37 -21.01 28.59 26.14
CA THR A 37 -22.18 27.70 25.91
C THR A 37 -22.93 27.50 27.26
N PRO A 38 -24.27 27.28 27.33
CA PRO A 38 -24.79 25.89 27.27
C PRO A 38 -26.29 25.66 26.89
N THR A 39 -26.64 24.39 26.59
CA THR A 39 -27.92 23.66 26.85
C THR A 39 -29.31 24.20 26.45
N GLY A 40 -30.14 23.36 25.79
CA GLY A 40 -31.61 23.56 25.69
C GLY A 40 -32.35 22.60 24.73
N THR A 41 -32.83 21.47 25.23
CA THR A 41 -33.40 20.33 24.47
C THR A 41 -34.84 20.50 23.92
N THR A 42 -35.02 20.14 22.63
CA THR A 42 -36.16 19.41 22.01
C THR A 42 -37.63 19.67 22.39
N THR A 43 -38.47 19.92 21.38
CA THR A 43 -39.59 19.02 20.96
C THR A 43 -40.24 19.49 19.64
N GLY A 44 -40.83 18.56 18.85
CA GLY A 44 -41.92 18.91 17.91
C GLY A 44 -41.60 19.07 16.40
N THR A 45 -41.47 17.95 15.69
CA THR A 45 -42.04 17.65 14.34
C THR A 45 -42.23 18.76 13.27
N THR A 46 -41.68 18.47 12.08
CA THR A 46 -41.95 19.07 10.74
C THR A 46 -43.45 19.22 10.41
N PRO A 47 -43.86 20.26 9.64
CA PRO A 47 -43.88 20.19 8.15
C PRO A 47 -43.51 21.55 7.47
N PRO A 48 -43.70 21.79 6.14
CA PRO A 48 -42.95 22.80 5.38
C PRO A 48 -43.50 24.25 5.45
N PRO A 49 -42.70 25.27 5.07
CA PRO A 49 -43.14 26.67 5.02
C PRO A 49 -43.74 27.11 3.66
N PRO A 50 -44.91 27.76 3.68
CA PRO A 50 -45.39 28.72 2.68
C PRO A 50 -45.63 30.13 3.33
N PRO A 51 -46.28 31.12 2.69
CA PRO A 51 -45.90 31.91 1.50
C PRO A 51 -45.76 33.43 1.85
N PRO A 52 -46.28 34.40 1.05
CA PRO A 52 -45.60 35.26 0.06
C PRO A 52 -45.29 36.70 0.59
N PRO A 53 -44.65 37.61 -0.18
CA PRO A 53 -45.29 38.48 -1.20
C PRO A 53 -44.40 38.68 -2.46
N ASP A 54 -44.71 39.46 -3.51
CA ASP A 54 -45.94 39.90 -4.21
C ASP A 54 -45.47 40.43 -5.60
N ALA A 55 -46.38 40.80 -6.51
CA ALA A 55 -46.10 41.32 -7.84
C ALA A 55 -45.09 42.49 -7.85
N SER A 56 -44.17 42.61 -8.81
CA SER A 56 -44.49 42.90 -10.21
C SER A 56 -43.20 43.09 -11.03
N VAL A 57 -43.28 42.81 -12.35
CA VAL A 57 -42.49 43.32 -13.51
C VAL A 57 -40.96 43.58 -13.35
N ASP A 58 -40.06 43.15 -14.24
CA ASP A 58 -40.19 43.04 -15.69
C ASP A 58 -39.70 41.70 -16.28
N ALA A 59 -40.43 41.20 -17.27
CA ALA A 59 -39.98 40.10 -18.10
C ALA A 59 -39.11 40.63 -19.26
N ALA A 60 -37.82 40.30 -19.27
CA ALA A 60 -37.07 40.30 -20.52
C ALA A 60 -37.75 39.32 -21.49
N PRO A 61 -38.05 39.72 -22.74
CA PRO A 61 -38.84 38.89 -23.64
C PRO A 61 -38.09 37.60 -23.97
N LYS A 62 -38.76 36.45 -23.84
CA LYS A 62 -38.26 35.19 -24.38
C LYS A 62 -38.08 35.36 -25.89
N CYS A 63 -36.83 35.35 -26.32
CA CYS A 63 -36.49 35.36 -27.73
C CYS A 63 -36.64 33.96 -28.34
N GLY A 64 -36.67 33.86 -29.67
CA GLY A 64 -36.79 32.60 -30.41
C GLY A 64 -38.19 32.34 -30.98
N ALA A 65 -38.56 31.08 -31.19
CA ALA A 65 -39.64 30.59 -32.07
C ALA A 65 -41.04 31.24 -31.99
N ALA A 66 -41.34 32.02 -30.94
CA ALA A 66 -42.61 32.77 -30.80
C ALA A 66 -42.41 34.20 -30.24
N GLY A 67 -41.19 34.76 -30.34
CA GLY A 67 -40.80 36.06 -29.80
C GLY A 67 -39.84 36.83 -30.72
N PRO A 68 -39.20 37.90 -30.25
CA PRO A 68 -38.15 38.58 -31.02
C PRO A 68 -36.96 37.64 -31.25
N LYS A 69 -36.19 37.85 -32.31
CA LYS A 69 -34.98 37.07 -32.59
C LYS A 69 -33.94 37.21 -31.47
N CYS A 70 -33.32 36.09 -31.07
CA CYS A 70 -32.35 36.00 -29.98
C CYS A 70 -31.00 36.65 -30.31
N ALA A 71 -30.40 37.33 -29.34
CA ALA A 71 -29.02 37.81 -29.44
C ALA A 71 -28.02 36.63 -29.37
N ASP A 72 -26.81 36.87 -29.87
CA ASP A 72 -25.72 35.90 -29.82
C ASP A 72 -25.42 35.48 -28.38
N GLY A 73 -25.16 34.18 -28.17
CA GLY A 73 -24.99 33.57 -26.85
C GLY A 73 -26.28 33.11 -26.15
N ALA A 74 -27.47 33.43 -26.67
CA ALA A 74 -28.75 32.93 -26.13
C ALA A 74 -29.11 31.53 -26.67
N ALA A 75 -29.88 30.74 -25.90
CA ALA A 75 -30.31 29.41 -26.33
C ALA A 75 -31.31 29.45 -27.50
N CYS A 76 -31.23 28.47 -28.40
CA CYS A 76 -32.07 28.35 -29.60
C CYS A 76 -32.36 26.89 -29.94
N ALA A 77 -33.44 26.65 -30.69
CA ALA A 77 -33.81 25.34 -31.23
C ALA A 77 -33.66 25.27 -32.76
N ALA A 78 -33.79 26.41 -33.46
CA ALA A 78 -33.65 26.52 -34.90
C ALA A 78 -32.88 27.80 -35.31
N PRO A 79 -32.22 27.81 -36.48
CA PRO A 79 -31.53 29.00 -37.02
C PRO A 79 -32.40 30.26 -37.02
N ALA A 80 -33.70 30.13 -37.35
CA ALA A 80 -34.65 31.24 -37.38
C ALA A 80 -34.91 31.92 -36.02
N ASP A 81 -34.61 31.24 -34.90
CA ASP A 81 -34.73 31.81 -33.56
C ASP A 81 -33.73 32.95 -33.32
N CYS A 82 -32.60 32.95 -34.04
CA CYS A 82 -31.46 33.83 -33.81
C CYS A 82 -31.52 35.11 -34.65
N SER A 83 -30.98 36.19 -34.10
CA SER A 83 -30.82 37.49 -34.77
C SER A 83 -29.80 37.39 -35.90
N SER A 84 -28.67 36.76 -35.62
CA SER A 84 -27.73 36.24 -36.62
C SER A 84 -28.40 35.31 -37.64
N GLY A 85 -29.34 34.48 -37.21
CA GLY A 85 -29.88 33.41 -38.05
C GLY A 85 -29.08 32.10 -37.98
N ASN A 86 -28.13 31.98 -37.04
CA ASN A 86 -27.33 30.77 -36.84
C ASN A 86 -27.52 30.20 -35.43
N CYS A 87 -28.03 28.96 -35.38
CA CYS A 87 -28.20 28.19 -34.17
C CYS A 87 -27.30 26.94 -34.22
N ALA A 88 -26.14 26.99 -33.57
CA ALA A 88 -25.18 25.90 -33.53
C ALA A 88 -24.94 25.46 -32.07
N GLY A 89 -24.98 24.15 -31.82
CA GLY A 89 -24.86 23.60 -30.46
C GLY A 89 -26.00 24.02 -29.52
N GLY A 90 -27.17 24.36 -30.05
CA GLY A 90 -28.32 24.85 -29.25
C GLY A 90 -28.18 26.27 -28.72
N THR A 91 -27.19 27.03 -29.21
CA THR A 91 -26.94 28.43 -28.83
C THR A 91 -26.77 29.29 -30.07
N CYS A 92 -27.35 30.49 -30.08
CA CYS A 92 -27.19 31.45 -31.15
C CYS A 92 -25.73 31.86 -31.26
N GLN A 93 -25.12 31.63 -32.42
CA GLN A 93 -23.76 32.08 -32.69
C GLN A 93 -23.79 33.42 -33.45
N PRO A 94 -22.77 34.27 -33.29
CA PRO A 94 -22.64 35.47 -34.10
C PRO A 94 -22.56 35.11 -35.58
N ALA A 95 -23.21 35.94 -36.40
CA ALA A 95 -23.17 35.82 -37.85
C ALA A 95 -21.73 35.89 -38.37
N SER A 96 -21.35 35.03 -39.32
CA SER A 96 -19.94 34.89 -39.73
C SER A 96 -19.76 34.26 -41.11
N CYS A 97 -19.08 35.00 -41.99
CA CYS A 97 -18.76 34.72 -43.39
C CYS A 97 -17.94 33.45 -43.71
N THR A 98 -17.84 32.50 -42.79
CA THR A 98 -17.00 31.29 -42.84
C THR A 98 -17.49 30.14 -41.93
N ASN A 99 -18.74 30.15 -41.45
CA ASN A 99 -19.22 29.19 -40.45
C ASN A 99 -20.03 28.00 -41.03
N GLY A 100 -20.30 27.99 -42.34
CA GLY A 100 -21.02 26.95 -43.07
C GLY A 100 -22.55 27.09 -43.06
N VAL A 101 -23.09 28.21 -42.56
CA VAL A 101 -24.54 28.48 -42.45
C VAL A 101 -24.84 29.82 -43.11
N GLN A 102 -25.86 29.88 -43.98
CA GLN A 102 -26.27 31.16 -44.56
C GLN A 102 -26.92 32.04 -43.47
N ASP A 103 -26.18 33.03 -42.97
CA ASP A 103 -26.58 33.85 -41.84
C ASP A 103 -26.29 35.36 -42.00
N GLY A 104 -26.81 36.16 -41.08
CA GLY A 104 -26.62 37.61 -41.02
C GLY A 104 -27.08 38.35 -42.28
N ALA A 105 -26.10 38.86 -43.03
CA ALA A 105 -26.29 39.63 -44.26
C ALA A 105 -25.96 38.83 -45.53
N GLU A 106 -25.77 37.52 -45.41
CA GLU A 106 -25.36 36.64 -46.50
C GLU A 106 -26.48 36.32 -47.48
N THR A 107 -26.13 36.23 -48.76
CA THR A 107 -27.07 35.92 -49.84
C THR A 107 -26.92 34.49 -50.35
N GLY A 108 -25.78 33.86 -50.07
CA GLY A 108 -25.53 32.42 -50.15
C GLY A 108 -24.65 32.01 -48.96
N THR A 109 -24.53 30.71 -48.67
CA THR A 109 -23.79 30.23 -47.48
C THR A 109 -22.36 30.78 -47.40
N ASP A 110 -22.01 31.44 -46.30
CA ASP A 110 -20.72 32.08 -46.04
C ASP A 110 -20.37 33.23 -47.02
N CYS A 111 -21.33 33.81 -47.75
CA CYS A 111 -21.04 34.74 -48.84
C CYS A 111 -22.16 35.74 -49.23
N GLY A 112 -21.75 36.80 -49.92
CA GLY A 112 -22.62 37.86 -50.43
C GLY A 112 -22.98 38.93 -49.40
N GLY A 113 -23.66 40.00 -49.83
CA GLY A 113 -23.96 41.16 -48.99
C GLY A 113 -22.70 41.82 -48.43
N ALA A 114 -22.50 41.73 -47.11
CA ALA A 114 -21.32 42.27 -46.42
C ALA A 114 -20.14 41.28 -46.34
N CYS A 115 -20.34 40.01 -46.71
CA CYS A 115 -19.32 38.97 -46.66
C CYS A 115 -18.46 38.94 -47.94
N LYS A 116 -17.53 37.97 -48.00
CA LYS A 116 -16.85 37.64 -49.26
C LYS A 116 -17.89 37.35 -50.34
N LYS A 117 -17.59 37.69 -51.59
CA LYS A 117 -18.53 37.46 -52.70
C LYS A 117 -18.73 35.95 -52.96
N CYS A 118 -19.95 35.56 -53.31
CA CYS A 118 -20.36 34.21 -53.68
C CYS A 118 -19.80 33.80 -55.06
N ASP A 119 -19.49 32.52 -55.21
CA ASP A 119 -18.79 31.86 -56.30
C ASP A 119 -19.56 30.62 -56.81
N GLY A 120 -20.81 30.86 -57.22
CA GLY A 120 -21.76 29.86 -57.71
C GLY A 120 -22.90 29.57 -56.73
N GLU A 121 -22.76 29.99 -55.47
CA GLU A 121 -23.82 29.95 -54.47
C GLU A 121 -24.96 30.96 -54.78
N PRO A 122 -26.10 30.90 -54.04
CA PRO A 122 -27.20 31.83 -54.23
C PRO A 122 -26.84 33.32 -54.01
N CYS A 123 -27.60 34.20 -54.66
CA CYS A 123 -27.39 35.65 -54.64
C CYS A 123 -28.71 36.42 -54.66
N VAL A 124 -28.68 37.68 -54.22
CA VAL A 124 -29.84 38.59 -54.29
C VAL A 124 -29.57 39.76 -55.24
N ALA A 125 -28.30 40.15 -55.41
CA ALA A 125 -27.84 41.23 -56.27
C ALA A 125 -26.50 40.89 -56.96
N ASN A 126 -26.24 41.56 -58.07
CA ASN A 126 -24.97 41.44 -58.81
C ASN A 126 -23.72 41.74 -57.96
N SER A 127 -23.85 42.59 -56.94
CA SER A 127 -22.77 42.90 -56.00
C SER A 127 -22.29 41.69 -55.20
N ASP A 128 -23.18 40.73 -54.95
CA ASP A 128 -22.93 39.59 -54.08
C ASP A 128 -22.00 38.57 -54.74
N CYS A 129 -21.91 38.58 -56.07
CA CYS A 129 -21.19 37.56 -56.84
C CYS A 129 -19.76 37.98 -57.19
N LEU A 130 -18.84 37.02 -57.15
CA LEU A 130 -17.45 37.14 -57.63
C LEU A 130 -17.44 37.48 -59.13
N SER A 131 -18.34 36.84 -59.87
CA SER A 131 -18.68 37.13 -61.26
C SER A 131 -19.32 38.51 -61.51
N THR A 132 -19.67 39.25 -60.46
CA THR A 132 -20.51 40.45 -60.52
C THR A 132 -21.88 40.26 -61.20
N THR A 133 -22.33 39.01 -61.36
CA THR A 133 -23.54 38.65 -62.12
C THR A 133 -24.38 37.65 -61.34
N CYS A 134 -25.53 38.10 -60.86
CA CYS A 134 -26.54 37.23 -60.26
C CYS A 134 -27.51 36.78 -61.36
N GLY A 135 -27.63 35.46 -61.52
CA GLY A 135 -28.44 34.83 -62.57
C GLY A 135 -29.95 35.01 -62.34
N PRO A 136 -30.78 34.78 -63.39
CA PRO A 136 -32.24 34.84 -63.27
C PRO A 136 -32.82 33.76 -62.34
N ASP A 137 -32.07 32.69 -62.11
CA ASP A 137 -32.29 31.60 -61.14
C ASP A 137 -31.81 31.94 -59.72
N LYS A 138 -31.26 33.14 -59.50
CA LYS A 138 -30.65 33.62 -58.25
C LYS A 138 -29.43 32.84 -57.78
N THR A 139 -28.65 32.26 -58.70
CA THR A 139 -27.30 31.76 -58.42
C THR A 139 -26.25 32.69 -59.03
N CYS A 140 -25.03 32.71 -58.49
CA CYS A 140 -23.96 33.50 -59.11
C CYS A 140 -23.54 32.89 -60.45
N ALA A 141 -24.06 33.49 -61.52
CA ALA A 141 -23.81 33.11 -62.91
C ALA A 141 -22.42 33.59 -63.36
N PRO A 142 -21.80 32.98 -64.38
CA PRO A 142 -20.50 33.42 -64.89
C PRO A 142 -20.51 34.88 -65.42
N PRO A 143 -19.40 35.62 -65.33
CA PRO A 143 -19.32 36.96 -65.91
C PRO A 143 -19.30 36.91 -67.44
N GLY A 144 -20.25 37.58 -68.09
CA GLY A 144 -20.27 37.75 -69.54
C GLY A 144 -20.66 36.47 -70.29
N THR A 145 -19.78 36.00 -71.19
CA THR A 145 -20.09 34.91 -72.14
C THR A 145 -19.38 33.59 -71.82
N LYS A 146 -18.97 33.34 -70.56
CA LYS A 146 -18.29 32.07 -70.23
C LYS A 146 -19.25 30.88 -70.28
N THR A 147 -18.72 29.74 -70.68
CA THR A 147 -19.44 28.46 -70.80
C THR A 147 -18.89 27.40 -69.84
N CYS A 148 -18.09 27.81 -68.85
CA CYS A 148 -17.44 26.97 -67.85
C CYS A 148 -17.18 27.78 -66.56
N GLY A 149 -16.84 27.10 -65.46
CA GLY A 149 -16.50 27.71 -64.18
C GLY A 149 -17.73 28.01 -63.30
N VAL A 150 -17.66 29.09 -62.52
CA VAL A 150 -18.68 29.61 -61.59
C VAL A 150 -20.12 29.38 -62.10
N GLY A 151 -20.94 28.69 -61.31
CA GLY A 151 -22.36 28.44 -61.62
C GLY A 151 -22.62 27.41 -62.73
N LEU A 152 -21.60 26.74 -63.27
CA LEU A 152 -21.72 25.76 -64.35
C LEU A 152 -21.17 24.37 -63.97
N PRO A 153 -21.73 23.27 -64.51
CA PRO A 153 -21.31 21.90 -64.16
C PRO A 153 -19.95 21.49 -64.75
N ALA A 154 -19.36 22.32 -65.61
CA ALA A 154 -18.09 22.04 -66.27
C ALA A 154 -17.02 23.05 -65.83
N LYS A 155 -15.92 22.54 -65.27
CA LYS A 155 -14.70 23.32 -65.04
C LYS A 155 -14.05 23.72 -66.39
N CYS A 156 -13.50 24.92 -66.42
CA CYS A 156 -12.77 25.51 -67.54
C CYS A 156 -11.44 24.77 -67.81
N LYS A 157 -11.11 24.58 -69.08
CA LYS A 157 -9.85 24.01 -69.55
C LYS A 157 -8.76 25.08 -69.65
N ASN A 158 -7.51 24.68 -69.76
CA ASN A 158 -6.38 25.61 -69.94
C ASN A 158 -6.61 26.53 -71.15
N GLY A 159 -6.38 27.83 -70.96
CA GLY A 159 -6.65 28.90 -71.91
C GLY A 159 -8.07 29.49 -71.82
N GLU A 160 -9.03 28.82 -71.17
CA GLU A 160 -10.38 29.36 -70.98
C GLU A 160 -10.41 30.38 -69.81
N PRO A 161 -11.28 31.41 -69.88
CA PRO A 161 -11.24 32.52 -68.93
C PRO A 161 -11.81 32.16 -67.56
N CYS A 162 -11.09 32.46 -66.48
CA CYS A 162 -11.47 32.17 -65.09
C CYS A 162 -11.65 33.46 -64.26
N VAL A 163 -12.18 33.33 -63.04
CA VAL A 163 -12.31 34.36 -62.00
C VAL A 163 -11.64 33.87 -60.71
N ALA A 164 -11.75 32.57 -60.41
CA ALA A 164 -11.14 31.92 -59.27
C ALA A 164 -10.41 30.63 -59.70
N ASP A 165 -9.42 30.20 -58.91
CA ASP A 165 -8.62 29.00 -59.17
C ASP A 165 -9.48 27.75 -59.40
N ARG A 166 -10.57 27.62 -58.62
CA ARG A 166 -11.53 26.51 -58.72
C ARG A 166 -12.27 26.39 -60.05
N ASP A 167 -12.33 27.46 -60.85
CA ASP A 167 -12.94 27.41 -62.19
C ASP A 167 -12.23 26.39 -63.07
N CYS A 168 -10.93 26.20 -62.86
CA CYS A 168 -10.03 25.50 -63.76
C CYS A 168 -9.96 24.01 -63.44
N VAL A 169 -9.88 23.16 -64.47
CA VAL A 169 -9.65 21.70 -64.31
C VAL A 169 -8.35 21.43 -63.55
N THR A 170 -7.34 22.29 -63.74
CA THR A 170 -6.05 22.29 -63.03
C THR A 170 -6.10 22.93 -61.63
N ASP A 171 -7.25 23.45 -61.22
CA ASP A 171 -7.43 24.26 -60.01
C ASP A 171 -6.47 25.47 -59.96
N TYR A 172 -6.11 26.06 -61.12
CA TYR A 172 -5.19 27.20 -61.22
C TYR A 172 -5.65 28.27 -62.22
N CYS A 173 -5.95 29.47 -61.69
CA CYS A 173 -6.43 30.63 -62.42
C CYS A 173 -5.46 31.81 -62.25
N ARG A 174 -4.85 32.27 -63.35
CA ARG A 174 -3.93 33.42 -63.29
C ARG A 174 -4.15 34.37 -64.45
N ALA A 175 -4.11 35.67 -64.15
CA ALA A 175 -4.40 36.73 -65.13
C ALA A 175 -5.73 36.51 -65.89
N LEU A 176 -6.75 36.00 -65.18
CA LEU A 176 -8.09 35.67 -65.69
C LEU A 176 -8.13 34.54 -66.74
N ALA A 177 -7.10 33.70 -66.84
CA ALA A 177 -7.12 32.48 -67.67
C ALA A 177 -6.67 31.23 -66.87
N CYS A 178 -7.30 30.09 -67.16
CA CYS A 178 -6.86 28.81 -66.64
C CYS A 178 -5.54 28.38 -67.28
N GLY A 179 -4.67 27.71 -66.51
CA GLY A 179 -3.42 27.19 -67.04
C GLY A 179 -2.87 26.02 -66.25
N ASP A 180 -1.77 25.45 -66.72
CA ASP A 180 -0.99 24.49 -65.96
C ASP A 180 -0.29 25.21 -64.79
N PRO A 181 -0.44 24.75 -63.54
CA PRO A 181 0.23 25.36 -62.40
C PRO A 181 1.76 25.22 -62.54
N PRO A 182 2.53 26.32 -62.46
CA PRO A 182 3.98 26.22 -62.34
C PRO A 182 4.34 25.62 -60.97
N THR A 183 5.54 25.04 -60.84
CA THR A 183 6.02 24.44 -59.57
C THR A 183 6.11 25.41 -58.38
N THR A 184 5.95 26.71 -58.63
CA THR A 184 5.98 27.78 -57.62
C THR A 184 4.63 28.06 -56.94
N VAL A 185 3.52 27.48 -57.41
CA VAL A 185 2.20 27.74 -56.77
C VAL A 185 2.17 27.29 -55.31
N HIS A 186 2.94 26.26 -55.01
CA HIS A 186 3.09 25.60 -53.71
C HIS A 186 3.72 26.42 -52.56
N GLN A 187 3.90 27.72 -52.79
CA GLN A 187 4.49 28.71 -51.90
C GLN A 187 3.94 30.12 -52.20
N ASP A 188 2.74 30.23 -52.81
CA ASP A 188 2.16 31.50 -53.25
C ASP A 188 1.05 32.05 -52.34
N GLY A 189 0.70 31.32 -51.28
CA GLY A 189 -0.22 31.76 -50.23
C GLY A 189 -1.69 31.53 -50.59
N ARG A 190 -1.97 30.70 -51.59
CA ARG A 190 -3.30 30.28 -52.02
C ARG A 190 -3.47 28.77 -51.84
N ARG A 191 -4.67 28.28 -52.11
CA ARG A 191 -5.01 26.86 -52.19
C ARG A 191 -5.43 26.60 -53.63
N ASP A 192 -4.49 26.22 -54.46
CA ASP A 192 -4.65 26.05 -55.89
C ASP A 192 -3.78 24.87 -56.39
N GLY A 193 -3.76 24.61 -57.69
CA GLY A 193 -2.81 23.66 -58.31
C GLY A 193 -2.90 22.19 -57.86
N GLY A 194 -3.96 21.79 -57.14
CA GLY A 194 -4.16 20.42 -56.62
C GLY A 194 -3.84 20.23 -55.13
N GLU A 195 -3.70 21.33 -54.37
CA GLU A 195 -3.47 21.31 -52.92
C GLU A 195 -4.74 21.03 -52.10
N THR A 196 -4.55 20.43 -50.92
CA THR A 196 -5.67 20.18 -50.00
C THR A 196 -5.82 21.24 -48.93
N GLY A 197 -4.74 21.90 -48.48
CA GLY A 197 -4.73 23.13 -47.66
C GLY A 197 -4.05 24.30 -48.38
N VAL A 198 -3.69 25.39 -47.69
CA VAL A 198 -2.93 26.51 -48.30
C VAL A 198 -1.45 26.17 -48.36
N ASP A 199 -0.86 26.19 -49.55
CA ASP A 199 0.52 25.77 -49.81
C ASP A 199 0.84 24.34 -49.28
N CYS A 200 -0.13 23.42 -49.13
CA CYS A 200 0.11 22.12 -48.49
C CYS A 200 -0.85 20.99 -48.90
N GLY A 201 -0.36 19.75 -48.74
CA GLY A 201 -1.11 18.52 -48.95
C GLY A 201 -1.56 18.28 -50.40
N GLY A 202 -2.29 17.17 -50.62
CA GLY A 202 -2.77 16.77 -51.93
C GLY A 202 -1.70 16.11 -52.80
N THR A 203 -2.11 15.66 -53.98
CA THR A 203 -1.23 14.93 -54.91
C THR A 203 -0.13 15.80 -55.54
N ALA A 204 -0.25 17.12 -55.44
CA ALA A 204 0.77 18.06 -55.91
C ALA A 204 1.89 18.29 -54.86
N LEU A 205 1.60 18.08 -53.57
CA LEU A 205 2.54 18.23 -52.46
C LEU A 205 2.54 17.04 -51.47
N PRO A 206 2.84 15.81 -51.93
CA PRO A 206 2.90 14.65 -51.04
C PRO A 206 3.96 14.78 -49.92
N ASP A 207 5.02 15.57 -50.14
CA ASP A 207 6.11 15.77 -49.18
C ASP A 207 5.91 16.95 -48.21
N LYS A 208 4.81 17.72 -48.33
CA LYS A 208 4.53 18.91 -47.50
C LYS A 208 3.15 18.81 -46.84
N PRO A 209 2.99 17.97 -45.81
CA PRO A 209 1.73 17.80 -45.11
C PRO A 209 1.31 19.07 -44.34
N CYS A 210 0.01 19.27 -44.28
CA CYS A 210 -0.67 20.39 -43.66
C CYS A 210 -0.63 20.34 -42.12
N ARG A 211 -0.69 21.54 -41.51
CA ARG A 211 -0.72 21.75 -40.06
C ARG A 211 -2.16 21.72 -39.53
N ALA A 212 -2.30 21.59 -38.21
CA ALA A 212 -3.61 21.67 -37.54
C ALA A 212 -4.38 22.95 -37.93
N GLY A 213 -5.65 22.79 -38.31
CA GLY A 213 -6.54 23.87 -38.79
C GLY A 213 -6.59 24.04 -40.32
N GLU A 214 -5.60 23.55 -41.06
CA GLU A 214 -5.63 23.53 -42.53
C GLU A 214 -6.60 22.47 -43.07
N ARG A 215 -7.04 22.64 -44.33
CA ARG A 215 -7.93 21.68 -45.01
C ARG A 215 -7.18 20.41 -45.44
N CYS A 216 -7.92 19.31 -45.50
CA CYS A 216 -7.44 17.99 -45.92
C CYS A 216 -8.54 17.16 -46.58
N VAL A 217 -8.16 16.08 -47.26
CA VAL A 217 -9.07 15.07 -47.83
C VAL A 217 -8.85 13.70 -47.17
N ASN A 218 -7.61 13.37 -46.77
CA ASN A 218 -7.23 12.12 -46.11
C ASN A 218 -6.07 12.34 -45.11
N ASN A 219 -5.71 11.32 -44.33
CA ASN A 219 -4.69 11.44 -43.27
C ASN A 219 -3.26 11.71 -43.76
N ASP A 220 -2.94 11.44 -45.03
CA ASP A 220 -1.60 11.72 -45.56
C ASP A 220 -1.43 13.18 -45.99
N ASP A 221 -2.54 13.93 -46.09
CA ASP A 221 -2.50 15.39 -46.19
C ASP A 221 -2.03 16.07 -44.89
N CYS A 222 -2.02 15.38 -43.75
CA CYS A 222 -1.82 15.98 -42.43
C CYS A 222 -0.53 15.48 -41.73
N ILE A 223 0.04 16.34 -40.88
CA ILE A 223 1.10 15.95 -39.91
C ILE A 223 0.56 14.99 -38.83
N SER A 224 -0.75 15.04 -38.61
CA SER A 224 -1.56 14.27 -37.66
C SER A 224 -2.61 13.45 -38.44
N LYS A 225 -3.91 13.61 -38.12
CA LYS A 225 -5.06 13.03 -38.85
C LYS A 225 -5.94 14.10 -39.49
N CYS A 226 -6.65 13.69 -40.53
CA CYS A 226 -7.69 14.46 -41.18
C CYS A 226 -9.06 14.11 -40.57
N GLN A 227 -9.75 15.08 -39.99
CA GLN A 227 -11.08 14.88 -39.40
C GLN A 227 -12.03 16.00 -39.83
N ALA A 228 -13.22 15.61 -40.32
CA ALA A 228 -14.21 16.55 -40.87
C ALA A 228 -13.68 17.51 -41.95
N GLY A 229 -12.65 17.09 -42.71
CA GLY A 229 -12.04 17.89 -43.79
C GLY A 229 -10.98 18.89 -43.33
N TYR A 230 -10.55 18.83 -42.07
CA TYR A 230 -9.45 19.65 -41.52
C TYR A 230 -8.45 18.79 -40.74
N CYS A 231 -7.17 19.17 -40.76
CA CYS A 231 -6.15 18.52 -39.95
C CYS A 231 -6.35 18.89 -38.47
N THR A 232 -6.36 17.90 -37.57
CA THR A 232 -6.48 18.15 -36.13
C THR A 232 -5.12 18.51 -35.51
N PRO A 233 -5.07 19.05 -34.27
CA PRO A 233 -3.88 18.91 -33.45
C PRO A 233 -3.41 17.46 -33.37
N ALA A 234 -2.11 17.27 -33.16
CA ALA A 234 -1.50 15.97 -32.97
C ALA A 234 -1.98 15.36 -31.64
N ASP A 235 -2.36 14.08 -31.65
CA ASP A 235 -2.77 13.33 -30.47
C ASP A 235 -2.37 11.86 -30.59
N ALA A 236 -2.34 11.15 -29.46
CA ALA A 236 -1.87 9.76 -29.37
C ALA A 236 -2.86 8.70 -29.92
N THR A 237 -3.67 9.09 -30.91
CA THR A 237 -4.62 8.26 -31.66
C THR A 237 -4.74 8.71 -33.12
N ASP A 238 -3.75 9.44 -33.64
CA ASP A 238 -3.78 10.01 -35.00
C ASP A 238 -3.10 9.13 -36.07
N GLY A 239 -2.45 8.03 -35.66
CA GLY A 239 -1.82 7.07 -36.56
C GLY A 239 -0.44 7.50 -37.07
N LYS A 240 0.14 8.56 -36.52
CA LYS A 240 1.48 9.06 -36.86
C LYS A 240 2.32 9.14 -35.58
N LYS A 241 3.58 8.70 -35.64
CA LYS A 241 4.54 8.91 -34.53
C LYS A 241 4.90 10.39 -34.42
N ASN A 242 4.20 11.13 -33.58
CA ASN A 242 4.38 12.58 -33.40
C ASN A 242 4.29 12.96 -31.91
N ASN A 243 4.01 14.22 -31.56
CA ASN A 243 3.71 14.71 -30.19
C ASN A 243 4.63 14.27 -29.01
N GLY A 244 5.86 13.79 -29.28
CA GLY A 244 6.79 13.26 -28.27
C GLY A 244 6.80 11.74 -28.11
N GLU A 245 6.11 11.00 -28.97
CA GLU A 245 5.97 9.54 -28.93
C GLU A 245 7.25 8.76 -29.28
N THR A 246 7.32 7.52 -28.79
CA THR A 246 8.44 6.61 -29.08
C THR A 246 8.10 5.53 -30.11
N ASP A 247 6.83 5.19 -30.31
CA ASP A 247 6.29 4.46 -31.46
C ASP A 247 4.95 5.11 -31.88
N VAL A 248 4.35 4.70 -32.99
CA VAL A 248 3.07 5.23 -33.46
C VAL A 248 1.97 5.00 -32.41
N ASP A 249 1.33 6.10 -31.99
CA ASP A 249 0.24 6.16 -30.99
C ASP A 249 0.63 5.68 -29.58
N CYS A 250 1.94 5.57 -29.25
CA CYS A 250 2.37 5.14 -27.91
C CYS A 250 3.78 5.57 -27.45
N GLY A 251 3.96 5.55 -26.13
CA GLY A 251 5.22 5.81 -25.43
C GLY A 251 5.59 7.30 -25.38
N GLY A 252 6.57 7.67 -24.57
CA GLY A 252 6.87 9.08 -24.29
C GLY A 252 5.84 9.73 -23.35
N PRO A 253 5.91 11.05 -23.16
CA PRO A 253 5.18 11.75 -22.09
C PRO A 253 3.69 12.01 -22.37
N ASN A 254 3.25 11.96 -23.63
CA ASN A 254 1.94 12.45 -24.07
C ASN A 254 1.01 11.35 -24.63
N ALA A 255 1.42 10.08 -24.53
CA ALA A 255 0.74 8.94 -25.13
C ALA A 255 0.60 7.78 -24.13
N PRO A 256 -0.32 6.81 -24.35
CA PRO A 256 -0.37 5.61 -23.53
C PRO A 256 0.92 4.79 -23.69
N LYS A 257 1.21 3.93 -22.72
CA LYS A 257 2.35 3.02 -22.81
C LYS A 257 2.26 2.12 -24.06
N CYS A 258 3.41 1.70 -24.57
CA CYS A 258 3.56 0.79 -25.68
C CYS A 258 3.45 -0.68 -25.26
N GLY A 259 2.85 -1.49 -26.15
CA GLY A 259 2.82 -2.95 -26.03
C GLY A 259 4.17 -3.61 -26.32
N VAL A 260 4.27 -4.91 -26.10
CA VAL A 260 5.48 -5.70 -26.37
C VAL A 260 5.83 -5.64 -27.87
N GLY A 261 7.12 -5.49 -28.20
CA GLY A 261 7.62 -5.42 -29.58
C GLY A 261 7.60 -4.01 -30.21
N LYS A 262 7.03 -3.01 -29.53
CA LYS A 262 7.02 -1.60 -29.94
C LYS A 262 8.31 -0.87 -29.56
N VAL A 263 8.61 0.23 -30.23
CA VAL A 263 9.80 1.06 -30.00
C VAL A 263 9.66 1.88 -28.72
N CYS A 264 10.76 1.99 -27.96
CA CYS A 264 10.84 2.76 -26.71
C CYS A 264 12.19 3.47 -26.59
N ALA A 265 12.22 4.56 -25.82
CA ALA A 265 13.43 5.28 -25.43
C ALA A 265 13.78 5.05 -23.95
N VAL A 266 12.78 4.91 -23.08
CA VAL A 266 12.93 4.63 -21.65
C VAL A 266 11.94 3.56 -21.20
N LYS A 267 12.23 2.93 -20.06
CA LYS A 267 11.35 1.88 -19.50
C LYS A 267 9.89 2.32 -19.33
N GLY A 268 9.66 3.56 -18.92
CA GLY A 268 8.33 4.14 -18.68
C GLY A 268 7.45 4.20 -19.92
N ASP A 269 8.04 4.09 -21.12
CA ASP A 269 7.29 4.02 -22.37
C ASP A 269 6.56 2.68 -22.52
N CYS A 270 6.96 1.62 -21.82
CA CYS A 270 6.48 0.26 -22.04
C CYS A 270 5.48 -0.18 -20.97
N GLY A 271 4.47 -0.95 -21.38
CA GLY A 271 3.42 -1.48 -20.51
C GLY A 271 3.94 -2.17 -19.24
N PHE A 272 4.96 -3.01 -19.42
CA PHE A 272 5.61 -3.78 -18.35
C PHE A 272 6.87 -3.11 -17.76
N ASP A 273 7.16 -1.85 -18.11
CA ASP A 273 8.38 -1.14 -17.70
C ASP A 273 9.71 -1.85 -18.08
N VAL A 274 9.70 -2.60 -19.19
CA VAL A 274 10.88 -3.23 -19.80
C VAL A 274 11.15 -2.61 -21.17
N CYS A 275 12.24 -1.85 -21.31
CA CYS A 275 12.72 -1.31 -22.59
C CYS A 275 14.16 -1.79 -22.83
N THR A 276 14.35 -2.76 -23.72
CA THR A 276 15.64 -3.40 -23.97
C THR A 276 16.02 -3.24 -25.44
N ALA A 277 17.23 -2.74 -25.71
CA ALA A 277 17.70 -2.42 -27.06
C ALA A 277 16.73 -1.53 -27.88
N GLY A 278 15.99 -0.64 -27.21
CA GLY A 278 15.01 0.26 -27.83
C GLY A 278 13.66 -0.38 -28.16
N VAL A 279 13.38 -1.59 -27.66
CA VAL A 279 12.12 -2.32 -27.89
C VAL A 279 11.48 -2.74 -26.56
N CYS A 280 10.16 -2.62 -26.45
CA CYS A 280 9.39 -3.02 -25.28
C CYS A 280 9.38 -4.55 -25.12
N GLY A 281 9.82 -5.01 -23.96
CA GLY A 281 9.91 -6.43 -23.60
C GLY A 281 8.75 -6.93 -22.74
N VAL A 282 8.82 -8.21 -22.38
CA VAL A 282 7.97 -8.84 -21.36
C VAL A 282 8.71 -8.77 -20.02
N ALA A 283 7.99 -8.47 -18.95
CA ALA A 283 8.45 -8.58 -17.56
C ALA A 283 8.88 -10.01 -17.20
N SER A 284 9.88 -10.17 -16.34
CA SER A 284 10.30 -11.46 -15.80
C SER A 284 10.58 -11.37 -14.31
N SER A 285 10.01 -12.28 -13.51
CA SER A 285 10.20 -12.35 -12.05
C SER A 285 11.56 -12.93 -11.63
N THR A 286 12.62 -12.53 -12.35
CA THR A 286 14.02 -12.92 -12.20
C THR A 286 14.97 -11.91 -12.88
N ASP A 287 14.48 -10.74 -13.31
CA ASP A 287 15.26 -9.74 -14.05
C ASP A 287 15.94 -8.69 -13.16
N GLY A 288 15.66 -8.71 -11.85
CA GLY A 288 16.24 -7.80 -10.86
C GLY A 288 15.61 -6.41 -10.84
N VAL A 289 14.47 -6.22 -11.50
CA VAL A 289 13.75 -4.94 -11.58
C VAL A 289 12.30 -5.12 -11.20
N LYS A 290 11.86 -4.48 -10.09
CA LYS A 290 10.44 -4.44 -9.70
C LYS A 290 9.55 -3.94 -10.84
N ASN A 291 8.88 -4.87 -11.52
CA ASN A 291 8.09 -4.63 -12.72
C ASN A 291 6.93 -5.64 -12.82
N GLY A 292 6.24 -5.78 -13.96
CA GLY A 292 5.34 -6.94 -14.21
C GLY A 292 4.09 -7.12 -13.33
N GLY A 293 3.88 -6.29 -12.31
CA GLY A 293 2.84 -6.46 -11.27
C GLY A 293 3.36 -6.73 -9.86
N GLU A 294 4.67 -6.82 -9.70
CA GLU A 294 5.38 -7.19 -8.48
C GLU A 294 5.20 -6.21 -7.31
N SER A 295 5.19 -6.76 -6.09
CA SER A 295 5.13 -5.97 -4.86
C SER A 295 6.52 -5.66 -4.28
N ASP A 296 7.54 -6.46 -4.60
CA ASP A 296 8.97 -6.14 -4.44
C ASP A 296 9.78 -6.76 -5.60
N ILE A 297 11.06 -6.43 -5.74
CA ILE A 297 11.90 -6.93 -6.85
C ILE A 297 11.79 -8.45 -7.01
N ASP A 298 11.39 -8.89 -8.21
CA ASP A 298 11.23 -10.29 -8.62
C ASP A 298 10.17 -11.09 -7.81
N CYS A 299 9.30 -10.44 -7.01
CA CYS A 299 8.36 -11.15 -6.14
C CYS A 299 7.02 -10.45 -5.83
N GLY A 300 6.04 -11.29 -5.45
CA GLY A 300 4.73 -10.92 -4.96
C GLY A 300 3.84 -10.23 -6.00
N GLY A 301 2.77 -9.60 -5.52
CA GLY A 301 1.83 -8.85 -6.35
C GLY A 301 0.95 -9.73 -7.24
N THR A 302 0.25 -9.09 -8.17
CA THR A 302 -0.69 -9.75 -9.08
C THR A 302 -0.20 -9.65 -10.51
N GLY A 303 -0.26 -10.78 -11.24
CA GLY A 303 0.07 -10.84 -12.65
C GLY A 303 -0.66 -9.78 -13.49
N GLN A 304 0.07 -9.13 -14.39
CA GLN A 304 -0.44 -8.05 -15.22
C GLN A 304 -0.81 -8.54 -16.62
N THR A 305 -1.74 -7.84 -17.27
CA THR A 305 -2.05 -8.02 -18.69
C THR A 305 -1.87 -6.69 -19.41
N TYR A 306 -1.03 -6.65 -20.44
CA TYR A 306 -0.78 -5.45 -21.22
C TYR A 306 -0.60 -5.77 -22.70
N GLY A 307 -1.28 -5.03 -23.58
CA GLY A 307 -1.16 -5.23 -25.04
C GLY A 307 -1.52 -6.64 -25.52
N GLY A 308 -2.39 -7.36 -24.80
CA GLY A 308 -2.75 -8.76 -25.08
C GLY A 308 -1.74 -9.80 -24.56
N VAL A 309 -0.62 -9.38 -23.98
CA VAL A 309 0.36 -10.27 -23.31
C VAL A 309 0.02 -10.36 -21.83
N VAL A 310 0.11 -11.57 -21.26
CA VAL A 310 -0.17 -11.86 -19.85
C VAL A 310 1.13 -12.27 -19.15
N VAL A 311 1.44 -11.61 -18.04
CA VAL A 311 2.53 -11.97 -17.12
C VAL A 311 1.87 -12.56 -15.87
N PRO A 312 2.22 -13.79 -15.45
CA PRO A 312 1.64 -14.40 -14.24
C PRO A 312 2.14 -13.68 -12.97
N PRO A 313 1.48 -13.88 -11.81
CA PRO A 313 2.02 -13.42 -10.53
C PRO A 313 3.43 -13.96 -10.29
N ALA A 314 4.30 -13.13 -9.73
CA ALA A 314 5.65 -13.53 -9.36
C ALA A 314 5.64 -14.52 -8.17
N PRO A 315 6.75 -15.24 -7.89
CA PRO A 315 6.92 -16.01 -6.67
C PRO A 315 6.69 -15.14 -5.43
N ARG A 316 6.23 -15.74 -4.33
CA ARG A 316 5.98 -14.95 -3.11
C ARG A 316 7.27 -14.40 -2.49
N CYS A 317 7.19 -13.18 -1.99
CA CYS A 317 8.26 -12.47 -1.30
C CYS A 317 8.57 -13.08 0.06
N GLU A 318 9.85 -13.13 0.41
CA GLU A 318 10.35 -13.57 1.71
C GLU A 318 10.25 -12.46 2.77
N ALA A 319 10.53 -12.79 4.02
CA ALA A 319 10.53 -11.81 5.11
C ALA A 319 11.49 -10.62 4.85
N ALA A 320 11.10 -9.44 5.32
CA ALA A 320 11.71 -8.13 5.08
C ALA A 320 11.59 -7.53 3.66
N GLN A 321 11.02 -8.26 2.69
CA GLN A 321 10.66 -7.71 1.37
C GLN A 321 9.32 -6.97 1.39
N ALA A 322 9.11 -6.06 0.45
CA ALA A 322 7.88 -5.26 0.36
C ALA A 322 6.66 -6.08 -0.12
N CYS A 323 5.47 -5.68 0.33
CA CYS A 323 4.20 -6.31 -0.03
C CYS A 323 3.04 -5.31 -0.06
N ALA A 324 2.02 -5.63 -0.86
CA ALA A 324 0.73 -4.95 -0.88
C ALA A 324 -0.34 -5.74 -0.11
N ILE A 325 -0.33 -7.07 -0.19
CA ILE A 325 -1.32 -7.95 0.43
C ILE A 325 -0.69 -9.19 1.07
N ASP A 326 -1.41 -9.82 2.01
CA ASP A 326 -1.01 -11.06 2.68
C ASP A 326 -0.59 -12.18 1.70
N GLY A 327 -1.27 -12.26 0.54
CA GLY A 327 -0.97 -13.25 -0.51
C GLY A 327 0.40 -13.09 -1.20
N ASP A 328 1.05 -11.94 -1.06
CA ASP A 328 2.36 -11.67 -1.65
C ASP A 328 3.48 -12.41 -0.90
N CYS A 329 3.28 -12.78 0.36
CA CYS A 329 4.35 -13.21 1.27
C CYS A 329 4.41 -14.74 1.43
N THR A 330 5.61 -15.31 1.56
CA THR A 330 5.79 -16.75 1.86
C THR A 330 5.12 -17.15 3.16
N SER A 331 5.20 -16.29 4.18
CA SER A 331 4.46 -16.40 5.46
C SER A 331 2.95 -16.19 5.35
N SER A 332 2.44 -15.80 4.17
CA SER A 332 1.06 -15.36 3.93
C SER A 332 0.63 -14.16 4.81
N VAL A 333 1.58 -13.33 5.27
CA VAL A 333 1.30 -12.17 6.12
C VAL A 333 2.14 -10.95 5.71
N CYS A 334 1.43 -9.92 5.26
CA CYS A 334 1.93 -8.59 4.95
C CYS A 334 1.61 -7.65 6.11
N ALA A 335 2.63 -7.14 6.80
CA ALA A 335 2.45 -6.29 7.97
C ALA A 335 3.20 -4.96 7.80
N ARG A 336 2.44 -3.86 7.68
CA ARG A 336 2.98 -2.50 7.49
C ARG A 336 3.74 -2.33 6.17
N GLY A 337 3.27 -3.00 5.11
CA GLY A 337 3.86 -2.97 3.76
C GLY A 337 5.10 -3.85 3.58
N VAL A 338 5.41 -4.71 4.56
CA VAL A 338 6.58 -5.61 4.55
C VAL A 338 6.15 -7.02 4.95
N CYS A 339 6.67 -8.03 4.25
CA CYS A 339 6.47 -9.43 4.60
C CYS A 339 7.21 -9.76 5.91
N VAL A 340 6.54 -10.44 6.83
CA VAL A 340 7.09 -10.78 8.15
C VAL A 340 7.28 -12.29 8.33
N GLU A 341 8.11 -12.70 9.30
CA GLU A 341 8.53 -14.11 9.48
C GLU A 341 7.40 -15.07 9.91
N GLY A 342 6.25 -14.54 10.33
CA GLY A 342 5.09 -15.30 10.75
C GLY A 342 3.89 -14.43 11.15
N PRO A 343 2.69 -15.01 11.31
CA PRO A 343 1.49 -14.28 11.74
C PRO A 343 1.61 -13.54 13.08
N SER A 344 2.42 -14.04 14.03
CA SER A 344 2.60 -13.40 15.34
C SER A 344 3.35 -12.06 15.29
N CYS A 345 3.97 -11.75 14.16
CA CYS A 345 4.82 -10.58 13.92
C CYS A 345 4.03 -9.38 13.36
N ARG A 346 2.73 -9.57 13.07
CA ARG A 346 1.78 -8.54 12.62
C ARG A 346 1.53 -7.39 13.63
N PRO A 347 1.37 -7.59 14.96
CA PRO A 347 1.14 -6.49 15.90
C PRO A 347 2.34 -5.54 15.99
N LEU A 348 2.09 -4.33 16.51
CA LEU A 348 3.16 -3.41 16.93
C LEU A 348 3.80 -3.95 18.21
N HIS A 349 3.07 -3.87 19.32
CA HIS A 349 3.51 -4.30 20.64
C HIS A 349 3.74 -5.82 20.68
N GLY A 350 4.95 -6.22 21.03
CA GLY A 350 5.39 -7.62 21.03
C GLY A 350 5.75 -8.20 19.66
N GLY A 351 5.37 -7.55 18.56
CA GLY A 351 5.72 -8.01 17.20
C GLY A 351 7.00 -7.35 16.67
N VAL A 352 7.19 -6.05 16.93
CA VAL A 352 8.34 -5.25 16.43
C VAL A 352 8.87 -4.28 17.49
N THR A 353 8.94 -4.74 18.75
CA THR A 353 9.36 -3.94 19.93
C THR A 353 10.52 -4.54 20.71
N CYS A 354 11.22 -5.51 20.11
CA CYS A 354 12.35 -6.21 20.73
C CYS A 354 13.67 -5.50 20.43
N GLY A 355 14.69 -5.79 21.23
CA GLY A 355 15.99 -5.12 21.19
C GLY A 355 16.15 -4.05 22.27
N ALA A 356 17.17 -3.22 22.12
CA ALA A 356 17.64 -2.26 23.13
C ALA A 356 16.69 -1.07 23.32
N GLY A 357 16.71 -0.47 24.53
CA GLY A 357 15.90 0.70 24.87
C GLY A 357 14.40 0.41 24.97
N GLU A 358 13.59 1.38 25.41
CA GLU A 358 12.14 1.20 25.56
C GLU A 358 11.33 1.85 24.45
N VAL A 359 10.14 1.31 24.18
CA VAL A 359 9.21 1.88 23.20
C VAL A 359 8.83 3.31 23.61
N GLY A 360 9.06 4.25 22.68
CA GLY A 360 8.84 5.68 22.89
C GLY A 360 10.06 6.45 23.39
N GLN A 361 11.20 5.80 23.67
CA GLN A 361 12.45 6.51 23.96
C GLN A 361 13.04 7.15 22.68
N PRO A 362 13.50 8.40 22.72
CA PRO A 362 14.08 9.06 21.56
C PRO A 362 15.32 8.33 21.00
N GLY A 363 15.36 8.15 19.68
CA GLY A 363 16.49 7.51 18.99
C GLY A 363 16.54 5.97 19.09
N VAL A 364 15.60 5.34 19.79
CA VAL A 364 15.49 3.88 19.86
C VAL A 364 14.79 3.33 18.62
N VAL A 365 15.42 2.34 17.98
CA VAL A 365 14.87 1.59 16.84
C VAL A 365 14.79 0.13 17.23
N HIS A 366 13.58 -0.43 17.16
CA HIS A 366 13.31 -1.82 17.54
C HIS A 366 13.39 -2.78 16.36
N GLU A 367 13.68 -4.05 16.67
CA GLU A 367 13.72 -5.16 15.72
C GLU A 367 12.42 -5.97 15.74
N SER A 368 12.20 -6.79 14.69
CA SER A 368 11.19 -7.85 14.69
C SER A 368 11.44 -8.80 15.86
N CYS A 369 10.44 -8.98 16.72
CA CYS A 369 10.45 -9.99 17.78
C CYS A 369 10.39 -11.43 17.24
N CYS A 370 10.21 -11.59 15.92
CA CYS A 370 10.26 -12.87 15.22
C CYS A 370 11.57 -13.09 14.44
N LYS A 371 12.54 -12.16 14.54
CA LYS A 371 13.80 -12.26 13.82
C LYS A 371 14.48 -13.58 14.16
N SER A 372 14.69 -14.44 13.18
CA SER A 372 15.26 -15.78 13.36
C SER A 372 16.64 -15.90 12.72
N LEU A 373 17.60 -16.44 13.45
CA LEU A 373 19.01 -16.55 13.04
C LEU A 373 19.35 -18.02 12.72
N PRO A 374 20.15 -18.32 11.68
CA PRO A 374 20.54 -19.69 11.35
C PRO A 374 21.49 -20.25 12.41
N VAL A 375 21.26 -21.47 12.87
CA VAL A 375 22.16 -22.17 13.80
C VAL A 375 23.30 -22.83 13.01
N PRO A 376 24.57 -22.39 13.14
CA PRO A 376 25.65 -22.87 12.28
C PRO A 376 25.83 -24.39 12.35
N GLY A 377 25.87 -25.04 11.18
CA GLY A 377 26.09 -26.49 11.07
C GLY A 377 24.89 -27.36 11.49
N LEU A 378 23.80 -26.80 12.01
CA LEU A 378 22.63 -27.57 12.44
C LEU A 378 21.57 -27.63 11.33
N THR A 379 21.32 -28.84 10.84
CA THR A 379 20.26 -29.15 9.87
C THR A 379 19.32 -30.23 10.41
N MET A 380 18.05 -30.19 10.02
CA MET A 380 17.06 -31.22 10.33
C MET A 380 16.38 -31.73 9.06
N VAL A 381 16.06 -33.03 9.00
CA VAL A 381 15.24 -33.58 7.92
C VAL A 381 13.76 -33.35 8.25
N HIS A 382 13.03 -32.70 7.35
CA HIS A 382 11.59 -32.49 7.45
C HIS A 382 10.93 -32.80 6.10
N GLN A 383 9.86 -33.61 6.12
CA GLN A 383 9.14 -34.06 4.92
C GLN A 383 10.07 -34.62 3.80
N GLY A 384 11.17 -35.29 4.20
CA GLY A 384 12.15 -35.86 3.26
C GLY A 384 13.22 -34.89 2.74
N VAL A 385 13.17 -33.62 3.13
CA VAL A 385 14.14 -32.58 2.73
C VAL A 385 15.02 -32.19 3.91
N THR A 386 16.33 -32.12 3.70
CA THR A 386 17.26 -31.53 4.68
C THR A 386 17.10 -30.02 4.68
N LYS A 387 16.78 -29.45 5.85
CA LYS A 387 16.47 -28.04 6.06
C LYS A 387 17.46 -27.41 7.04
N GLN A 388 17.82 -26.16 6.82
CA GLN A 388 18.65 -25.40 7.75
C GLN A 388 17.80 -24.99 8.97
N VAL A 389 18.32 -25.19 10.18
CA VAL A 389 17.63 -24.76 11.41
C VAL A 389 17.89 -23.28 11.64
N TYR A 390 16.82 -22.54 11.89
CA TYR A 390 16.81 -21.16 12.36
C TYR A 390 16.16 -21.11 13.74
N VAL A 391 16.65 -20.27 14.64
CA VAL A 391 16.10 -20.08 15.99
C VAL A 391 15.79 -18.59 16.19
N ASP A 392 14.62 -18.29 16.76
CA ASP A 392 14.22 -16.92 17.08
C ASP A 392 15.24 -16.27 18.03
N LYS A 393 15.73 -15.09 17.65
CA LYS A 393 16.70 -14.27 18.41
C LYS A 393 16.21 -13.95 19.81
N TYR A 394 14.89 -13.85 19.97
CA TYR A 394 14.19 -13.36 21.15
C TYR A 394 13.20 -14.40 21.68
N GLU A 395 12.89 -14.31 22.98
CA GLU A 395 11.78 -15.02 23.61
C GLU A 395 10.44 -14.66 22.95
N ILE A 396 9.46 -15.57 23.03
CA ILE A 396 8.07 -15.29 22.62
C ILE A 396 7.50 -14.19 23.51
N THR A 397 6.88 -13.17 22.92
CA THR A 397 6.23 -12.07 23.67
C THR A 397 4.76 -12.34 23.92
N ALA A 398 4.18 -11.70 24.94
CA ALA A 398 2.74 -11.78 25.20
C ALA A 398 1.89 -11.20 24.04
N GLY A 399 2.42 -10.22 23.29
CA GLY A 399 1.79 -9.65 22.10
C GLY A 399 1.75 -10.60 20.91
N ARG A 400 2.82 -11.36 20.67
CA ARG A 400 2.85 -12.47 19.70
C ARG A 400 1.75 -13.50 20.01
N ILE A 401 1.62 -13.88 21.28
CA ILE A 401 0.57 -14.78 21.77
C ILE A 401 -0.83 -14.15 21.64
N ARG A 402 -0.98 -12.84 21.88
CA ARG A 402 -2.28 -12.16 21.71
C ARG A 402 -2.74 -12.14 20.26
N ALA A 403 -1.83 -12.01 19.29
CA ALA A 403 -2.16 -12.16 17.88
C ALA A 403 -2.74 -13.56 17.58
N TRP A 404 -2.11 -14.61 18.11
CA TRP A 404 -2.60 -16.00 17.99
C TRP A 404 -3.98 -16.21 18.63
N VAL A 405 -4.18 -15.74 19.86
CA VAL A 405 -5.48 -15.82 20.56
C VAL A 405 -6.57 -15.08 19.77
N THR A 406 -6.22 -13.96 19.14
CA THR A 406 -7.15 -13.17 18.32
C THR A 406 -7.53 -13.90 17.02
N ASP A 407 -6.55 -14.51 16.34
CA ASP A 407 -6.78 -15.29 15.13
C ASP A 407 -7.61 -16.56 15.40
N LEU A 408 -7.29 -17.30 16.46
CA LEU A 408 -8.11 -18.44 16.91
C LEU A 408 -9.54 -18.01 17.30
N LYS A 409 -9.72 -16.84 17.94
CA LYS A 409 -11.05 -16.28 18.20
C LYS A 409 -11.79 -15.98 16.89
N ALA A 410 -11.13 -15.42 15.88
CA ALA A 410 -11.75 -15.16 14.57
C ALA A 410 -12.12 -16.46 13.84
N GLN A 411 -11.20 -17.42 13.78
CA GLN A 411 -11.38 -18.71 13.08
C GLN A 411 -12.54 -19.54 13.64
N PHE A 412 -12.75 -19.51 14.96
CA PHE A 412 -13.75 -20.32 15.64
C PHE A 412 -14.93 -19.49 16.21
N ALA A 413 -15.36 -18.45 15.48
CA ALA A 413 -16.58 -17.67 15.80
C ALA A 413 -16.65 -17.13 17.25
N GLY A 414 -15.53 -16.59 17.74
CA GLY A 414 -15.34 -16.08 19.10
C GLY A 414 -15.01 -17.17 20.14
N GLN A 415 -14.91 -18.43 19.73
CA GLN A 415 -14.77 -19.61 20.60
C GLN A 415 -13.47 -20.37 20.29
N PRO A 416 -12.29 -19.85 20.69
CA PRO A 416 -11.00 -20.42 20.30
C PRO A 416 -10.92 -21.90 20.67
N ASN A 417 -10.29 -22.69 19.79
CA ASN A 417 -10.18 -24.14 19.94
C ASN A 417 -8.81 -24.61 19.45
N VAL A 418 -7.81 -24.47 20.33
CA VAL A 418 -6.42 -24.85 20.07
C VAL A 418 -6.33 -26.32 19.68
N LYS A 419 -7.07 -27.18 20.37
CA LYS A 419 -7.04 -28.62 20.11
C LYS A 419 -7.50 -28.98 18.70
N ALA A 420 -8.64 -28.44 18.24
CA ALA A 420 -9.13 -28.68 16.89
C ALA A 420 -8.18 -28.12 15.82
N TRP A 421 -7.58 -26.96 16.08
CA TRP A 421 -6.56 -26.39 15.19
C TRP A 421 -5.32 -27.30 15.08
N VAL A 422 -4.78 -27.77 16.21
CA VAL A 422 -3.63 -28.68 16.23
C VAL A 422 -3.98 -30.03 15.60
N GLU A 423 -5.17 -30.58 15.84
CA GLU A 423 -5.64 -31.83 15.24
C GLU A 423 -5.71 -31.77 13.71
N ALA A 424 -6.02 -30.60 13.13
CA ALA A 424 -5.89 -30.39 11.70
C ALA A 424 -4.41 -30.28 11.25
N ARG A 425 -3.57 -29.53 11.98
CA ARG A 425 -2.17 -29.29 11.61
C ARG A 425 -1.33 -30.57 11.57
N ILE A 426 -1.45 -31.45 12.57
CA ILE A 426 -0.64 -32.68 12.68
C ILE A 426 -0.84 -33.67 11.53
N LEU A 427 -1.95 -33.58 10.79
CA LEU A 427 -2.21 -34.42 9.60
C LEU A 427 -1.28 -34.06 8.43
N THR A 428 -0.71 -32.85 8.44
CA THR A 428 0.15 -32.32 7.37
C THR A 428 1.62 -32.17 7.79
N ASP A 429 1.90 -32.13 9.09
CA ASP A 429 3.21 -31.81 9.64
C ASP A 429 3.67 -32.86 10.68
N PRO A 430 4.63 -33.74 10.33
CA PRO A 430 5.08 -34.80 11.24
C PRO A 430 5.93 -34.29 12.41
N LEU A 431 6.51 -33.08 12.32
CA LEU A 431 7.30 -32.51 13.41
C LEU A 431 6.39 -31.83 14.45
N VAL A 432 5.31 -31.17 14.02
CA VAL A 432 4.22 -30.78 14.95
C VAL A 432 3.63 -32.03 15.59
N ALA A 433 3.38 -33.12 14.85
CA ALA A 433 2.85 -34.37 15.40
C ALA A 433 3.79 -35.01 16.46
N ALA A 434 5.11 -34.83 16.32
CA ALA A 434 6.10 -35.33 17.29
C ALA A 434 6.15 -34.48 18.57
N GLN A 435 6.10 -33.15 18.47
CA GLN A 435 6.05 -32.24 19.62
C GLN A 435 4.70 -32.32 20.35
N LEU A 436 3.60 -32.33 19.59
CA LEU A 436 2.22 -32.41 20.06
C LEU A 436 1.68 -33.83 19.88
N ASN A 437 2.29 -34.78 20.60
CA ASN A 437 1.85 -36.17 20.64
C ASN A 437 0.45 -36.34 21.28
N ALA A 438 -0.10 -37.55 21.27
CA ALA A 438 -1.44 -37.82 21.81
C ALA A 438 -1.62 -37.39 23.28
N ALA A 439 -0.61 -37.62 24.14
CA ALA A 439 -0.65 -37.27 25.55
C ALA A 439 -0.66 -35.76 25.80
N SER A 440 0.17 -34.99 25.09
CA SER A 440 0.21 -33.52 25.21
C SER A 440 -1.01 -32.84 24.60
N ARG A 441 -1.54 -33.36 23.47
CA ARG A 441 -2.77 -32.84 22.84
C ARG A 441 -4.04 -33.04 23.66
N GLU A 442 -4.03 -33.96 24.63
CA GLU A 442 -5.14 -34.10 25.56
C GLU A 442 -5.35 -32.85 26.42
N TYR A 443 -4.27 -32.12 26.72
CA TYR A 443 -4.26 -30.94 27.59
C TYR A 443 -4.40 -29.60 26.85
N LEU A 444 -4.51 -29.61 25.52
CA LEU A 444 -4.74 -28.40 24.74
C LEU A 444 -6.18 -27.89 24.92
N PRO A 445 -6.39 -26.57 25.10
CA PRO A 445 -7.72 -25.98 25.21
C PRO A 445 -8.63 -26.38 24.06
N SER A 446 -9.79 -26.93 24.43
CA SER A 446 -10.87 -27.27 23.50
C SER A 446 -12.18 -26.69 24.02
N ARG A 447 -12.89 -25.95 23.16
CA ARG A 447 -14.27 -25.54 23.45
C ARG A 447 -15.20 -26.51 22.74
N HIS A 448 -15.79 -27.43 23.51
CA HIS A 448 -16.81 -28.33 22.99
C HIS A 448 -18.18 -27.64 23.03
N ASN A 449 -18.93 -27.72 21.93
CA ASN A 449 -20.21 -27.01 21.76
C ASN A 449 -21.19 -27.37 22.88
N GLY A 450 -21.59 -26.36 23.67
CA GLY A 450 -22.65 -26.48 24.68
C GLY A 450 -22.19 -26.79 26.11
N GLN A 451 -20.90 -26.90 26.40
CA GLN A 451 -20.41 -27.07 27.78
C GLN A 451 -20.36 -25.72 28.53
N PRO A 452 -20.71 -25.69 29.84
CA PRO A 452 -20.70 -24.47 30.65
C PRO A 452 -19.27 -23.94 30.88
N TYR A 453 -19.19 -22.67 31.26
CA TYR A 453 -17.92 -21.96 31.55
C TYR A 453 -17.44 -22.22 32.99
N ASP A 454 -17.46 -23.49 33.39
CA ASP A 454 -17.13 -23.90 34.76
C ASP A 454 -15.62 -24.02 34.90
N PHE A 455 -15.00 -22.97 35.44
CA PHE A 455 -13.61 -22.99 35.85
C PHE A 455 -13.37 -24.00 36.98
N PRO A 456 -12.15 -24.56 37.10
CA PRO A 456 -11.79 -25.42 38.21
C PRO A 456 -11.96 -24.68 39.55
N SER A 457 -12.90 -25.13 40.37
CA SER A 457 -13.08 -24.60 41.72
C SER A 457 -12.05 -25.20 42.68
N CYS A 458 -11.50 -24.36 43.56
CA CYS A 458 -10.66 -24.75 44.69
C CYS A 458 -11.44 -25.43 45.84
N ALA A 459 -12.61 -26.04 45.60
CA ALA A 459 -13.54 -26.46 46.66
C ALA A 459 -12.94 -27.38 47.75
N ASN A 460 -11.87 -28.10 47.41
CA ASN A 460 -11.14 -28.99 48.32
C ASN A 460 -9.82 -28.38 48.87
N HIS A 461 -9.53 -27.11 48.62
CA HIS A 461 -8.31 -26.45 49.10
C HIS A 461 -8.49 -25.97 50.55
N PRO A 462 -7.69 -26.48 51.52
CA PRO A 462 -7.96 -26.26 52.95
C PRO A 462 -7.91 -24.80 53.40
N ASN A 463 -7.22 -23.93 52.65
CA ASN A 463 -7.13 -22.49 52.95
C ASN A 463 -8.01 -21.60 52.05
N TYR A 464 -8.55 -22.12 50.93
CA TYR A 464 -9.25 -21.32 49.92
C TYR A 464 -10.45 -22.06 49.30
N PRO A 465 -11.45 -22.50 50.10
CA PRO A 465 -12.55 -23.35 49.63
C PRO A 465 -13.47 -22.71 48.57
N ASN A 466 -13.39 -21.39 48.37
CA ASN A 466 -14.22 -20.64 47.43
C ASN A 466 -13.43 -20.01 46.27
N CYS A 467 -12.14 -20.35 46.03
CA CYS A 467 -11.43 -19.76 44.89
C CYS A 467 -11.80 -20.39 43.54
N THR A 468 -11.86 -19.53 42.52
CA THR A 468 -11.72 -19.91 41.11
C THR A 468 -10.23 -20.03 40.80
N GLN A 469 -9.75 -21.13 40.21
CA GLN A 469 -8.33 -21.23 39.86
C GLN A 469 -8.01 -20.41 38.60
N ASP A 470 -7.14 -19.40 38.74
CA ASP A 470 -6.48 -18.77 37.60
C ASP A 470 -5.56 -19.79 36.92
N ILE A 471 -5.96 -20.21 35.72
CA ILE A 471 -5.23 -21.17 34.89
C ILE A 471 -4.38 -20.48 33.80
N GLY A 472 -4.13 -19.17 33.90
CA GLY A 472 -3.30 -18.44 32.96
C GLY A 472 -3.91 -18.36 31.56
N LEU A 473 -3.09 -18.52 30.52
CA LEU A 473 -3.53 -18.36 29.11
C LEU A 473 -4.72 -19.25 28.73
N ASP A 474 -4.86 -20.44 29.34
CA ASP A 474 -5.96 -21.37 29.04
C ASP A 474 -7.36 -20.76 29.23
N SER A 475 -7.52 -19.85 30.21
CA SER A 475 -8.78 -19.13 30.48
C SER A 475 -9.30 -18.36 29.25
N GLN A 476 -8.38 -17.93 28.38
CA GLN A 476 -8.65 -17.18 27.14
C GLN A 476 -8.82 -18.08 25.91
N LEU A 477 -8.45 -19.36 26.00
CA LEU A 477 -8.37 -20.32 24.90
C LEU A 477 -9.39 -21.47 25.00
N GLY A 478 -10.07 -21.64 26.14
CA GLY A 478 -11.24 -22.52 26.29
C GLY A 478 -11.22 -23.35 27.59
N PRO A 479 -12.35 -23.52 28.30
CA PRO A 479 -12.35 -24.02 29.68
C PRO A 479 -12.10 -25.54 29.84
N LEU A 480 -12.17 -26.36 28.77
CA LEU A 480 -12.12 -27.82 28.91
C LEU A 480 -10.80 -28.44 28.45
N SER A 481 -9.92 -28.59 29.45
CA SER A 481 -8.97 -29.72 29.61
C SER A 481 -8.28 -29.77 31.00
N TYR A 482 -8.39 -28.71 31.83
CA TYR A 482 -7.47 -28.54 32.97
C TYR A 482 -7.65 -29.50 34.17
N TYR A 483 -8.77 -30.21 34.31
CA TYR A 483 -9.04 -31.01 35.52
C TYR A 483 -9.07 -32.54 35.31
N ARG A 484 -7.90 -33.17 35.38
CA ARG A 484 -7.74 -34.64 35.56
C ARG A 484 -6.79 -35.04 36.71
N GLY A 485 -6.61 -34.22 37.75
CA GLY A 485 -5.82 -34.63 38.91
C GLY A 485 -5.58 -33.57 39.98
N PHE A 486 -5.43 -34.02 41.23
CA PHE A 486 -5.24 -33.21 42.44
C PHE A 486 -3.86 -32.53 42.58
N SER A 487 -3.16 -32.26 41.48
CA SER A 487 -1.78 -31.73 41.48
C SER A 487 -1.66 -30.47 40.62
N THR A 488 -2.04 -29.32 41.17
CA THR A 488 -1.72 -27.99 40.60
C THR A 488 -0.25 -27.62 40.90
N GLY A 489 0.68 -28.53 40.59
CA GLY A 489 2.10 -28.42 40.93
C GLY A 489 2.83 -27.27 40.21
N GLY A 490 2.24 -26.73 39.13
CA GLY A 490 2.83 -25.65 38.33
C GLY A 490 1.80 -24.56 37.98
N THR A 491 1.50 -23.69 38.94
CA THR A 491 1.01 -22.30 38.68
C THR A 491 1.84 -21.26 39.46
N SER A 492 3.01 -21.67 39.95
CA SER A 492 3.87 -20.86 40.83
C SER A 492 4.32 -19.58 40.13
N GLY A 493 3.98 -18.43 40.72
CA GLY A 493 4.25 -17.10 40.17
C GLY A 493 3.19 -16.56 39.21
N CYS A 494 2.13 -17.32 38.90
CA CYS A 494 1.14 -16.90 37.90
C CYS A 494 -0.11 -16.24 38.48
N TYR A 495 -0.51 -16.59 39.71
CA TYR A 495 -1.75 -16.15 40.33
C TYR A 495 -1.75 -14.65 40.67
N MET A 496 -2.66 -13.89 40.04
CA MET A 496 -2.77 -12.43 40.17
C MET A 496 -3.79 -11.96 41.24
N GLY A 497 -4.40 -12.87 42.00
CA GLY A 497 -5.39 -12.51 43.04
C GLY A 497 -4.78 -12.04 44.36
N ALA A 498 -5.62 -11.57 45.28
CA ALA A 498 -5.18 -11.08 46.59
C ALA A 498 -4.37 -12.14 47.36
N GLY A 499 -3.16 -11.76 47.82
CA GLY A 499 -2.24 -12.64 48.53
C GLY A 499 -1.34 -13.52 47.64
N GLY A 500 -1.49 -13.47 46.31
CA GLY A 500 -0.53 -14.03 45.36
C GLY A 500 0.60 -13.05 45.03
N TYR A 501 1.76 -13.52 44.58
CA TYR A 501 2.83 -12.68 44.02
C TYR A 501 2.96 -12.92 42.51
N GLY A 502 1.87 -12.64 41.81
CA GLY A 502 1.72 -12.93 40.39
C GLY A 502 2.58 -12.04 39.48
N HIS A 503 2.94 -12.55 38.32
CA HIS A 503 3.69 -11.80 37.31
C HIS A 503 3.34 -12.20 35.88
N ARG A 504 2.07 -12.58 35.64
CA ARG A 504 1.57 -12.95 34.31
C ARG A 504 1.62 -11.75 33.36
N THR A 505 2.40 -11.88 32.29
CA THR A 505 2.51 -10.84 31.24
C THR A 505 1.30 -10.84 30.31
N TYR A 506 0.66 -11.98 30.07
CA TYR A 506 -0.59 -12.00 29.31
C TYR A 506 -1.74 -11.29 30.05
N TRP A 507 -2.10 -10.09 29.60
CA TRP A 507 -3.24 -9.32 30.09
C TRP A 507 -4.58 -9.99 29.74
N PHE A 508 -5.43 -10.19 30.75
CA PHE A 508 -6.81 -10.66 30.62
C PHE A 508 -7.76 -9.49 30.33
N ASP A 509 -8.92 -9.75 29.74
CA ASP A 509 -10.01 -8.78 29.71
C ASP A 509 -10.64 -8.60 31.11
N ASP A 510 -11.28 -7.45 31.31
CA ASP A 510 -11.84 -7.04 32.61
C ASP A 510 -12.82 -8.06 33.18
N ALA A 511 -13.60 -8.74 32.33
CA ALA A 511 -14.54 -9.78 32.74
C ALA A 511 -13.81 -10.98 33.38
N LEU A 512 -12.69 -11.41 32.79
CA LEU A 512 -11.87 -12.48 33.35
C LEU A 512 -11.07 -12.03 34.58
N SER A 513 -10.50 -10.83 34.58
CA SER A 513 -9.83 -10.29 35.77
C SER A 513 -10.78 -10.18 36.97
N VAL A 514 -12.05 -9.80 36.76
CA VAL A 514 -13.08 -9.84 37.81
C VAL A 514 -13.43 -11.27 38.22
N ALA A 515 -13.60 -12.20 37.27
CA ALA A 515 -13.97 -13.60 37.56
C ALA A 515 -12.92 -14.37 38.39
N PHE A 516 -11.63 -14.02 38.23
CA PHE A 516 -10.53 -14.59 39.04
C PHE A 516 -10.17 -13.76 40.29
N GLY A 517 -10.83 -12.62 40.53
CA GLY A 517 -10.56 -11.75 41.67
C GLY A 517 -9.14 -11.16 41.65
N GLU A 518 -8.66 -10.79 40.47
CA GLU A 518 -7.33 -10.21 40.29
C GLU A 518 -7.19 -8.88 41.02
N VAL A 519 -6.00 -8.61 41.57
CA VAL A 519 -5.70 -7.28 42.11
C VAL A 519 -5.79 -6.24 40.98
N PRO A 520 -6.43 -5.07 41.18
CA PRO A 520 -6.52 -4.06 40.13
C PRO A 520 -5.15 -3.63 39.61
N ARG A 521 -4.99 -3.66 38.28
CA ARG A 521 -3.77 -3.24 37.57
C ARG A 521 -4.07 -1.96 36.78
N PRO A 522 -3.18 -0.96 36.73
CA PRO A 522 -3.28 0.14 35.77
C PRO A 522 -3.33 -0.39 34.34
N ALA A 523 -4.02 0.29 33.44
CA ALA A 523 -4.16 -0.13 32.04
C ALA A 523 -2.79 -0.12 31.32
N MET A 524 -2.13 -1.28 31.30
CA MET A 524 -0.77 -1.45 30.77
C MET A 524 -0.64 -2.63 29.79
N LYS A 525 -1.76 -3.11 29.24
CA LYS A 525 -1.85 -4.21 28.27
C LYS A 525 -0.79 -4.11 27.16
N ASP A 526 -0.71 -2.97 26.47
CA ASP A 526 0.19 -2.78 25.32
C ASP A 526 1.66 -2.70 25.72
N LEU A 527 1.95 -2.46 27.00
CA LEU A 527 3.30 -2.54 27.56
C LEU A 527 3.67 -3.98 27.93
N LEU A 528 2.73 -4.72 28.52
CA LEU A 528 2.91 -6.13 28.83
C LEU A 528 3.01 -7.01 27.59
N ASP A 529 2.29 -6.65 26.52
CA ASP A 529 2.39 -7.32 25.21
C ASP A 529 3.81 -7.26 24.62
N GLN A 530 4.66 -6.32 25.06
CA GLN A 530 6.07 -6.22 24.66
C GLN A 530 6.98 -7.15 25.47
N LYS A 531 6.53 -7.62 26.64
CA LYS A 531 7.29 -8.46 27.56
C LYS A 531 7.25 -9.92 27.14
N SER A 532 8.25 -10.67 27.60
CA SER A 532 8.32 -12.12 27.40
C SER A 532 7.11 -12.83 28.00
N MET A 533 6.62 -13.82 27.27
CA MET A 533 5.47 -14.62 27.65
C MET A 533 5.87 -15.62 28.73
N ASN A 534 5.07 -15.68 29.80
CA ASN A 534 5.16 -16.68 30.85
C ASN A 534 3.77 -17.27 31.15
N CYS A 535 3.68 -18.20 32.11
CA CYS A 535 2.40 -18.74 32.60
C CYS A 535 1.51 -19.41 31.52
N ALA A 536 2.13 -19.88 30.43
CA ALA A 536 1.56 -20.87 29.53
C ALA A 536 2.29 -22.20 29.73
N PRO A 537 1.65 -23.36 29.50
CA PRO A 537 2.27 -24.68 29.56
C PRO A 537 3.02 -25.02 28.25
N PRO A 538 3.99 -25.96 28.26
CA PRO A 538 4.82 -26.25 27.09
C PRO A 538 4.04 -26.64 25.81
N PRO A 539 2.94 -27.43 25.88
CA PRO A 539 2.12 -27.72 24.69
C PRO A 539 1.47 -26.47 24.06
N LEU A 540 1.19 -25.42 24.82
CA LEU A 540 0.69 -24.16 24.25
C LEU A 540 1.78 -23.37 23.54
N PHE A 541 3.02 -23.35 24.05
CA PHE A 541 4.15 -22.78 23.33
C PHE A 541 4.44 -23.54 22.02
N ALA A 542 4.36 -24.87 22.03
CA ALA A 542 4.48 -25.68 20.82
C ALA A 542 3.33 -25.45 19.82
N ALA A 543 2.09 -25.35 20.29
CA ALA A 543 0.94 -25.03 19.44
C ALA A 543 1.02 -23.62 18.85
N PHE A 544 1.49 -22.63 19.63
CA PHE A 544 1.77 -21.28 19.16
C PHE A 544 2.85 -21.27 18.07
N CYS A 545 4.00 -21.89 18.31
CA CYS A 545 5.08 -21.91 17.31
C CYS A 545 4.66 -22.63 16.02
N ALA A 546 3.84 -23.69 16.13
CA ALA A 546 3.25 -24.37 14.97
C ALA A 546 2.32 -23.45 14.15
N TRP A 547 1.56 -22.57 14.81
CA TRP A 547 0.72 -21.57 14.14
C TRP A 547 1.56 -20.45 13.52
N ASP A 548 2.65 -20.05 14.19
CA ASP A 548 3.57 -19.00 13.73
C ASP A 548 4.51 -19.43 12.58
N GLY A 549 4.29 -20.62 12.00
CA GLY A 549 5.05 -21.15 10.86
C GLY A 549 6.36 -21.87 11.24
N GLY A 550 6.50 -22.30 12.49
CA GLY A 550 7.68 -23.00 13.00
C GLY A 550 7.36 -24.11 13.99
N TYR A 551 8.23 -24.28 14.98
CA TYR A 551 8.19 -25.33 15.99
C TYR A 551 8.70 -24.77 17.31
N MET A 552 8.36 -25.38 18.45
CA MET A 552 9.06 -25.05 19.70
C MET A 552 10.54 -25.44 19.55
N ILE A 553 11.45 -24.63 20.08
CA ILE A 553 12.88 -24.93 19.97
C ILE A 553 13.20 -26.32 20.54
N THR A 554 14.00 -27.11 19.84
CA THR A 554 14.46 -28.41 20.36
C THR A 554 15.63 -28.22 21.32
N GLN A 555 15.80 -29.15 22.26
CA GLN A 555 16.94 -29.11 23.19
C GLN A 555 18.29 -29.04 22.46
N GLN A 556 18.43 -29.70 21.30
CA GLN A 556 19.63 -29.60 20.46
C GLN A 556 19.79 -28.18 19.88
N ALA A 557 18.75 -27.63 19.25
CA ALA A 557 18.83 -26.27 18.68
C ALA A 557 19.10 -25.19 19.73
N LEU A 558 18.54 -25.34 20.94
CA LEU A 558 18.85 -24.50 22.09
C LEU A 558 20.31 -24.65 22.53
N ALA A 559 20.83 -25.88 22.61
CA ALA A 559 22.20 -26.14 23.03
C ALA A 559 23.27 -25.61 22.06
N GLU A 560 23.00 -25.63 20.75
CA GLU A 560 23.87 -25.05 19.73
C GLU A 560 23.77 -23.51 19.70
N ALA A 561 22.58 -22.94 19.89
CA ALA A 561 22.39 -21.47 19.94
C ALA A 561 22.99 -20.86 21.23
N TYR A 562 22.88 -21.54 22.37
CA TYR A 562 23.47 -21.14 23.65
C TYR A 562 25.00 -21.24 23.65
N GLY A 563 25.56 -22.18 22.88
CA GLY A 563 27.00 -22.41 22.79
C GLY A 563 27.54 -23.35 23.87
N PRO A 564 28.89 -23.54 23.93
CA PRO A 564 29.51 -24.60 24.72
C PRO A 564 29.65 -24.29 26.22
N PHE A 565 29.66 -23.00 26.58
CA PHE A 565 30.01 -22.49 27.90
C PHE A 565 28.89 -22.61 28.93
N THR A 566 29.19 -22.29 30.20
CA THR A 566 28.22 -22.30 31.30
C THR A 566 27.06 -21.32 31.07
N TRP A 567 27.35 -20.15 30.47
CA TRP A 567 26.42 -19.09 30.12
C TRP A 567 26.57 -18.68 28.64
N PRO A 568 25.58 -18.00 28.02
CA PRO A 568 25.64 -17.67 26.59
C PRO A 568 26.86 -16.83 26.22
N TRP A 569 27.31 -15.97 27.13
CA TRP A 569 28.47 -15.07 26.95
C TRP A 569 29.82 -15.68 27.37
N GLY A 570 29.85 -16.83 28.05
CA GLY A 570 31.08 -17.44 28.59
C GLY A 570 30.88 -18.22 29.88
N ASP A 571 31.96 -18.48 30.62
CA ASP A 571 31.91 -19.20 31.90
C ASP A 571 31.80 -18.29 33.14
N ASP A 572 31.82 -16.97 32.95
CA ASP A 572 31.74 -15.99 34.03
C ASP A 572 30.37 -16.05 34.76
N PRO A 573 30.34 -16.25 36.10
CA PRO A 573 29.16 -16.76 36.79
C PRO A 573 28.14 -15.68 37.22
N ILE A 574 26.86 -15.93 36.92
CA ILE A 574 25.71 -15.08 37.27
C ILE A 574 25.54 -14.69 38.76
N PRO A 575 25.76 -15.55 39.79
CA PRO A 575 25.34 -15.27 41.17
C PRO A 575 25.96 -14.04 41.86
N GLN A 576 26.95 -13.38 41.24
CA GLN A 576 27.52 -12.12 41.71
C GLN A 576 27.38 -10.97 40.70
N ASP A 577 26.94 -11.26 39.47
CA ASP A 577 27.08 -10.43 38.25
C ASP A 577 26.90 -8.92 38.53
N PRO A 578 28.01 -8.17 38.73
CA PRO A 578 27.98 -6.75 39.01
C PRO A 578 27.95 -5.92 37.72
N ALA A 579 28.09 -6.58 36.56
CA ALA A 579 28.09 -5.97 35.24
C ALA A 579 26.68 -5.82 34.65
N GLY A 580 25.69 -6.51 35.24
CA GLY A 580 24.28 -6.41 34.87
C GLY A 580 23.99 -7.09 33.54
N TRP A 581 24.66 -8.20 33.23
CA TRP A 581 24.67 -8.77 31.89
C TRP A 581 23.30 -9.24 31.39
N THR A 582 22.46 -9.76 32.29
CA THR A 582 21.09 -10.21 32.01
C THR A 582 20.10 -9.79 33.11
N ASN A 583 18.80 -9.98 32.85
CA ASN A 583 17.74 -9.79 33.84
C ASN A 583 17.72 -10.95 34.85
N TYR A 584 18.53 -10.80 35.90
CA TYR A 584 18.68 -11.76 36.99
C TYR A 584 18.86 -11.03 38.32
N ASN A 585 18.18 -11.47 39.38
CA ASN A 585 18.32 -10.84 40.70
C ASN A 585 18.63 -11.90 41.77
N ALA A 586 19.83 -11.86 42.34
CA ALA A 586 20.33 -12.89 43.25
C ALA A 586 19.61 -12.89 44.61
N GLY A 587 18.99 -14.01 44.99
CA GLY A 587 18.47 -14.21 46.35
C GLY A 587 17.31 -13.29 46.78
N THR A 588 16.58 -12.73 45.82
CA THR A 588 15.44 -11.82 46.04
C THR A 588 14.10 -12.55 45.99
N SER A 589 13.59 -12.97 47.15
CA SER A 589 12.18 -13.36 47.33
C SER A 589 11.24 -12.15 47.57
N GLY A 590 11.76 -10.92 47.44
CA GLY A 590 11.01 -9.67 47.56
C GLY A 590 11.87 -8.49 47.14
N PHE A 591 11.30 -7.63 46.29
CA PHE A 591 11.96 -6.42 45.75
C PHE A 591 11.56 -5.19 46.56
N ASN A 592 12.53 -4.34 46.86
CA ASN A 592 12.35 -3.08 47.59
C ASN A 592 13.46 -2.09 47.23
N ALA A 593 13.53 -0.94 47.92
CA ALA A 593 14.55 0.07 47.65
C ALA A 593 15.99 -0.41 47.93
N GLU A 594 16.16 -1.30 48.92
CA GLU A 594 17.44 -1.89 49.30
C GLU A 594 17.85 -3.07 48.40
N LYS A 595 16.88 -3.67 47.69
CA LYS A 595 17.03 -4.78 46.76
C LYS A 595 16.29 -4.46 45.46
N ALA A 596 16.72 -3.40 44.80
CA ALA A 596 16.13 -2.96 43.54
C ALA A 596 16.33 -4.02 42.44
N PRO A 597 15.32 -4.30 41.61
CA PRO A 597 15.47 -5.18 40.46
C PRO A 597 16.34 -4.51 39.38
N ARG A 598 17.08 -5.32 38.62
CA ARG A 598 17.85 -4.85 37.46
C ARG A 598 17.01 -4.22 36.35
N TYR A 599 15.77 -4.69 36.21
CA TYR A 599 14.82 -4.17 35.24
C TYR A 599 13.55 -3.72 35.97
N LEU A 600 13.04 -2.55 35.60
CA LEU A 600 11.79 -2.02 36.11
C LEU A 600 11.18 -1.10 35.05
N TRP A 601 10.30 -1.65 34.22
CA TRP A 601 9.57 -0.86 33.22
C TRP A 601 8.09 -1.27 33.15
N PRO A 602 7.15 -0.32 33.32
CA PRO A 602 7.38 1.12 33.49
C PRO A 602 7.98 1.41 34.88
N VAL A 603 8.55 2.60 35.09
CA VAL A 603 9.06 2.98 36.41
C VAL A 603 7.88 3.13 37.36
N VAL A 604 7.71 2.17 38.27
CA VAL A 604 6.59 2.06 39.21
C VAL A 604 7.15 1.86 40.61
N GLY A 605 6.51 2.44 41.63
CA GLY A 605 6.97 2.26 43.00
C GLY A 605 6.73 0.81 43.47
N TYR A 606 7.62 0.25 44.29
CA TYR A 606 7.52 -1.12 44.83
C TYR A 606 6.15 -1.44 45.47
N ASN A 607 5.48 -0.41 46.01
CA ASN A 607 4.17 -0.53 46.68
C ASN A 607 2.98 -0.19 45.77
N THR A 608 3.20 0.31 44.54
CA THR A 608 2.11 0.76 43.64
C THR A 608 1.35 -0.39 43.01
N PHE A 609 1.97 -1.57 42.97
CA PHE A 609 1.32 -2.83 42.67
C PHE A 609 1.50 -3.69 43.90
N ALA A 610 0.40 -3.97 44.63
CA ALA A 610 0.49 -4.67 45.90
C ALA A 610 1.10 -6.08 45.78
N ASN A 611 1.11 -6.67 44.57
CA ASN A 611 1.39 -8.08 44.30
C ASN A 611 1.80 -8.42 42.84
N ASP A 612 2.03 -7.45 41.94
CA ASP A 612 2.35 -7.69 40.51
C ASP A 612 3.84 -7.42 40.21
N LEU A 613 4.60 -8.48 39.90
CA LEU A 613 6.03 -8.37 39.56
C LEU A 613 6.30 -8.32 38.04
N SER A 614 5.28 -8.32 37.19
CA SER A 614 5.46 -8.22 35.73
C SER A 614 6.19 -6.96 35.22
N PRO A 615 6.21 -5.80 35.92
CA PRO A 615 7.10 -4.69 35.55
C PRO A 615 8.59 -5.07 35.51
N ILE A 616 9.00 -6.10 36.26
CA ILE A 616 10.39 -6.58 36.39
C ILE A 616 10.79 -7.56 35.26
N ILE A 617 9.80 -8.19 34.61
CA ILE A 617 10.05 -8.98 33.40
C ILE A 617 10.43 -8.02 32.26
N ALA A 618 11.57 -8.27 31.62
CA ALA A 618 12.03 -7.47 30.51
C ALA A 618 11.24 -7.76 29.23
N SER A 619 11.18 -6.77 28.34
CA SER A 619 10.96 -7.07 26.92
C SER A 619 12.21 -7.77 26.37
N PRO A 620 12.10 -8.67 25.39
CA PRO A 620 13.28 -9.33 24.82
C PRO A 620 14.27 -8.33 24.21
N GLY A 621 15.56 -8.55 24.46
CA GLY A 621 16.67 -7.78 23.92
C GLY A 621 17.04 -6.51 24.68
N ARG A 622 16.41 -6.23 25.83
CA ARG A 622 16.74 -5.06 26.67
C ARG A 622 18.12 -5.17 27.31
N PHE A 623 18.57 -6.40 27.57
CA PHE A 623 19.91 -6.71 28.07
C PHE A 623 20.83 -7.05 26.90
N THR A 624 21.41 -6.03 26.26
CA THR A 624 22.24 -6.19 25.05
C THR A 624 23.53 -6.99 25.26
N THR A 625 23.89 -7.24 26.52
CA THR A 625 25.02 -8.06 26.97
C THR A 625 24.66 -9.53 27.17
N ASP A 626 23.38 -9.89 27.26
CA ASP A 626 22.90 -11.27 27.22
C ASP A 626 22.89 -11.75 25.76
N LEU A 627 24.06 -11.74 25.12
CA LEU A 627 24.27 -12.21 23.76
C LEU A 627 25.05 -13.52 23.80
N SER A 628 24.58 -14.50 23.03
CA SER A 628 25.37 -15.70 22.79
C SER A 628 26.70 -15.37 22.06
N VAL A 629 27.75 -16.08 22.47
CA VAL A 629 29.06 -16.09 21.81
C VAL A 629 28.98 -16.60 20.37
N ILE A 630 27.98 -17.42 20.06
CA ILE A 630 27.85 -18.07 18.76
C ILE A 630 27.42 -17.03 17.72
N LYS A 631 28.22 -16.86 16.66
CA LYS A 631 27.93 -15.89 15.60
C LYS A 631 27.37 -16.61 14.37
N PRO A 632 26.08 -16.39 14.03
CA PRO A 632 25.42 -17.07 12.91
C PRO A 632 25.91 -16.57 11.55
N PHE A 633 26.41 -15.33 11.48
CA PHE A 633 27.00 -14.74 10.29
C PHE A 633 28.42 -14.25 10.56
N ALA A 634 29.37 -14.67 9.72
CA ALA A 634 30.78 -14.31 9.84
C ALA A 634 30.98 -12.79 9.77
N GLY A 635 31.75 -12.22 10.70
CA GLY A 635 32.00 -10.78 10.78
C GLY A 635 30.85 -9.94 11.35
N SER A 636 29.73 -10.55 11.76
CA SER A 636 28.64 -9.88 12.47
C SER A 636 28.78 -10.00 14.00
N ASN A 637 28.28 -9.01 14.73
CA ASN A 637 28.12 -9.10 16.18
C ASN A 637 26.78 -9.73 16.62
N GLU A 638 25.88 -9.98 15.66
CA GLU A 638 24.55 -10.54 15.90
C GLU A 638 24.62 -11.92 16.56
N SER A 639 23.72 -12.17 17.50
CA SER A 639 23.45 -13.50 18.07
C SER A 639 22.09 -13.49 18.77
N TRP A 640 21.71 -14.64 19.32
CA TRP A 640 20.55 -14.82 20.18
C TRP A 640 20.69 -14.06 21.49
N MET A 641 19.57 -13.49 21.94
CA MET A 641 19.44 -12.73 23.18
C MET A 641 18.52 -13.44 24.19
N ASP A 642 18.58 -12.99 25.44
CA ASP A 642 17.72 -13.42 26.55
C ASP A 642 17.81 -14.93 26.80
N LEU A 643 19.03 -15.50 26.71
CA LEU A 643 19.29 -16.93 26.95
C LEU A 643 19.88 -17.18 28.34
N GLY A 644 20.55 -16.18 28.93
CA GLY A 644 21.19 -16.29 30.23
C GLY A 644 20.28 -15.85 31.38
N GLY A 645 19.22 -15.10 31.10
CA GLY A 645 18.27 -14.61 32.09
C GLY A 645 16.97 -14.10 31.47
N ASN A 646 16.21 -13.31 32.23
CA ASN A 646 14.80 -12.99 32.01
C ASN A 646 13.87 -14.18 32.33
N MET A 647 13.76 -15.18 31.46
CA MET A 647 13.06 -16.44 31.75
C MET A 647 13.97 -17.66 31.59
N ILE A 648 13.58 -18.74 32.26
CA ILE A 648 14.15 -20.08 32.02
C ILE A 648 13.56 -20.61 30.71
N GLU A 649 14.43 -20.99 29.78
CA GLU A 649 14.03 -21.46 28.45
C GLU A 649 13.49 -22.87 28.46
N TRP A 650 12.29 -23.04 27.91
CA TRP A 650 11.71 -24.36 27.66
C TRP A 650 11.95 -24.82 26.24
N SER A 651 12.22 -26.11 26.09
CA SER A 651 12.52 -26.77 24.82
C SER A 651 11.81 -28.12 24.70
N ALA A 652 11.53 -28.52 23.45
CA ALA A 652 11.00 -29.83 23.13
C ALA A 652 12.12 -30.88 23.12
N ASN A 653 11.86 -32.06 23.71
CA ASN A 653 12.73 -33.21 23.52
C ASN A 653 12.41 -33.94 22.21
N THR A 654 13.42 -34.23 21.40
CA THR A 654 13.28 -35.11 20.23
C THR A 654 13.62 -36.58 20.55
N ALA A 655 14.33 -36.86 21.65
CA ALA A 655 14.70 -38.21 22.07
C ALA A 655 13.61 -38.95 22.86
N GLY A 656 12.49 -38.29 23.20
CA GLY A 656 11.37 -38.89 23.92
C GLY A 656 10.05 -38.17 23.62
N ALA A 657 9.15 -38.83 22.91
CA ALA A 657 7.90 -38.24 22.41
C ALA A 657 7.05 -37.62 23.52
N GLY A 658 6.79 -36.31 23.42
CA GLY A 658 6.00 -35.54 24.40
C GLY A 658 6.67 -35.29 25.75
N THR A 659 7.99 -35.42 25.85
CA THR A 659 8.74 -34.87 26.99
C THR A 659 9.24 -33.47 26.64
N TYR A 660 9.06 -32.53 27.56
CA TYR A 660 9.59 -31.17 27.49
C TYR A 660 10.70 -31.03 28.53
N HIS A 661 11.68 -30.17 28.29
CA HIS A 661 12.73 -29.82 29.24
C HIS A 661 12.82 -28.31 29.35
N GLY A 662 13.33 -27.77 30.46
CA GLY A 662 13.56 -26.34 30.54
C GLY A 662 14.16 -25.90 31.85
N TRP A 663 15.46 -26.12 31.96
CA TRP A 663 16.29 -25.73 33.10
C TRP A 663 17.61 -25.19 32.56
N THR A 664 17.54 -24.22 31.65
CA THR A 664 18.71 -23.54 31.10
C THR A 664 18.43 -22.05 31.04
N GLY A 665 19.43 -21.26 31.43
CA GLY A 665 19.27 -19.83 31.70
C GLY A 665 18.82 -19.54 33.13
N ALA A 666 18.58 -18.27 33.42
CA ALA A 666 18.12 -17.82 34.72
C ALA A 666 16.76 -17.12 34.62
N SER A 667 16.10 -16.91 35.75
CA SER A 667 14.91 -16.05 35.80
C SER A 667 15.21 -14.72 36.47
N PHE A 668 14.41 -13.70 36.13
CA PHE A 668 14.43 -12.39 36.78
C PHE A 668 14.33 -12.47 38.32
N GLU A 669 13.70 -13.49 38.90
CA GLU A 669 13.53 -13.64 40.36
C GLU A 669 14.75 -14.26 41.07
N GLY A 670 15.71 -14.82 40.33
CA GLY A 670 16.93 -15.38 40.91
C GLY A 670 17.10 -16.90 40.80
N HIS A 671 16.17 -17.61 40.16
CA HIS A 671 16.38 -19.04 39.86
C HIS A 671 17.50 -19.19 38.82
N VAL A 672 18.47 -20.05 39.13
CA VAL A 672 19.63 -20.36 38.29
C VAL A 672 19.58 -21.82 37.89
N TYR A 673 19.51 -22.07 36.59
CA TYR A 673 19.85 -23.36 36.02
C TYR A 673 20.86 -23.08 34.89
N PRO A 674 22.15 -23.38 35.06
CA PRO A 674 23.19 -23.05 34.07
C PRO A 674 22.99 -23.91 32.81
N ARG A 675 24.06 -24.37 32.12
CA ARG A 675 23.97 -25.35 31.02
C ARG A 675 23.54 -26.76 31.48
N SER A 676 22.36 -26.85 32.10
CA SER A 676 21.74 -28.01 32.73
C SER A 676 20.61 -28.55 31.86
N TRP A 677 20.97 -29.34 30.85
CA TRP A 677 20.04 -30.00 29.92
C TRP A 677 19.20 -31.12 30.55
N GLY A 678 18.99 -31.10 31.87
CA GLY A 678 18.34 -32.15 32.64
C GLY A 678 17.15 -31.65 33.45
N GLY A 679 16.05 -32.39 33.38
CA GLY A 679 14.83 -32.20 34.17
C GLY A 679 13.60 -32.12 33.27
N GLY A 680 12.78 -33.17 33.29
CA GLY A 680 11.52 -33.19 32.55
C GLY A 680 10.54 -32.19 33.13
N ILE A 681 9.94 -31.38 32.27
CA ILE A 681 8.82 -30.50 32.58
C ILE A 681 7.52 -31.28 32.32
N HIS A 682 6.58 -31.20 33.24
CA HIS A 682 5.27 -31.82 33.08
C HIS A 682 4.42 -30.99 32.10
N VAL A 683 3.60 -31.65 31.27
CA VAL A 683 2.80 -31.00 30.21
C VAL A 683 1.75 -29.99 30.74
N LEU A 684 1.54 -29.93 32.06
CA LEU A 684 0.66 -28.98 32.75
C LEU A 684 1.40 -27.84 33.48
N ASP A 685 2.73 -27.87 33.55
CA ASP A 685 3.48 -26.90 34.34
C ASP A 685 3.38 -25.50 33.72
N LYS A 686 2.93 -24.53 34.52
CA LYS A 686 2.89 -23.10 34.19
C LYS A 686 3.73 -22.38 35.23
N TYR A 687 4.96 -22.07 34.86
CA TYR A 687 5.88 -21.38 35.75
C TYR A 687 5.94 -19.90 35.34
N GLY A 688 5.75 -18.97 36.28
CA GLY A 688 5.85 -17.54 35.99
C GLY A 688 7.27 -17.09 35.60
N LYS A 689 8.26 -17.96 35.87
CA LYS A 689 9.68 -17.83 35.54
C LYS A 689 10.09 -18.64 34.30
N GLY A 690 9.16 -19.31 33.65
CA GLY A 690 9.39 -20.12 32.45
C GLY A 690 8.87 -19.42 31.19
N GLY A 691 9.69 -19.44 30.15
CA GLY A 691 9.39 -18.90 28.83
C GLY A 691 9.75 -19.91 27.74
N ALA A 692 9.64 -19.50 26.48
CA ALA A 692 10.07 -20.32 25.34
C ALA A 692 10.38 -19.43 24.13
N ARG A 693 11.09 -20.01 23.17
CA ARG A 693 11.27 -19.47 21.82
C ARG A 693 10.95 -20.48 20.73
N CYS A 694 10.64 -19.97 19.53
CA CYS A 694 10.38 -20.79 18.36
C CYS A 694 11.66 -21.06 17.56
N MET A 695 11.63 -22.12 16.77
CA MET A 695 12.58 -22.42 15.71
C MET A 695 11.85 -22.61 14.38
N ARG A 696 12.54 -22.40 13.27
CA ARG A 696 12.03 -22.50 11.89
C ARG A 696 12.97 -23.36 11.05
N LEU A 697 12.44 -24.00 10.02
CA LEU A 697 13.18 -24.83 9.07
C LEU A 697 13.07 -24.19 7.68
N ARG A 698 14.20 -23.83 7.07
CA ARG A 698 14.25 -23.20 5.73
C ARG A 698 15.02 -24.08 4.74
#